data_AF-A0A947MK94-F1
#
_entry.id   AF-A0A947MK94-F1
#
_cell.length_a   1.000
_cell.length_b   1.000
_cell.length_c   1.000
_cell.angle_alpha   90.00
_cell.angle_beta   90.00
_cell.angle_gamma   90.00
#
_symmetry.space_group_name_H-M   'P 1'
#
loop_
_entity.id
_entity.type
_entity.pdbx_description
1 polymer ?
#
loop_
_entity_poly.entity_id
_entity_poly.type
_entity_poly.pdbx_seq_one_letter_code
_entity_poly.pdbx_strand_id
1 'polypeptide(L)'
;MSETPPDLNEALYHAILQKQLEKVKELLAAGADPNRPHPSQTPALHWAASYGNLEMVKELLAAGADINGIDNPTYEETPLFKALRNRQSEIALFLLNNGAKHQLKNNWGDTPLHLAAGHSSLPLLEILIGDGLYLNRRNQYGVTPLQQAARLGDLVMLKGLIAAGADPDKKSAQGQNALVLSVISDSPEVFEYLRALSRHDTPKIHRECLKMALQYYRPNMTAHLLQDEDLAGPLNPGHPLLLALPYGYEPILKLFQARGIDLNAQNSQGDTVLMMAIEANWSASIQWLLKNGADPQLRNLQGQTALAKALEKGNLQLTEWLLKGIQDPDSCLPPGQSCLALAQRSGNADLVRVLLLGGAQIGKTKAQTWVDNALYLHKASKLMLAPGQGALPLPGQYLVGLQKNIESLGFVLSPALAERVLTLSEPELKEFYFELIPLLKQMVGAHKNFNPMYPNFPEQVMNMPKWELQLNALLHYWGDAIGKRILPHYEKAQRPALQDETPLKQIDLGDNADFMLIFKRLQLARMALSPEDKKYLAWFVASRGEGIVPYLEAHLPQRENAALLLAALLQHLKKTDGQTNAQTNWQTDLAANYLKNGTDVLRLATALSNGDVSLAENTRFVSFSKPIRRLLLGQLERMEDLAEALQKRPEPFKRLAERLHPGEYKTRFPKAFEAFKALRQGQKLPTFGRSVEMALAEREISTALVLLQTRPGEFARRLDHLLRLSTQAESVLGPFAQLANGLPSPLLLQVMAYFQGRLEPSDLRVFFPKGEVAKLQAIDNTLPPLADAVCEAVITSCKQALVKQYGLRTPLGKVYLDTALKAFKVPFALRSASKALRTVARGSRVELGVGETVRFFIWWKDGISRTDLDLSALSLNANFEYKSTLAYYNLKEIGGCHSGDITSAPEGASEFIDIHIPTFLSSGSRYLLMVVSSFTEQPYCDLPECFAGVMQRQFPNSGEIYEPRTVLNKFDLSANTQIAIPLILDLETQQMIWTDLALKKNPNHANHVHGNRSSLSLLCQAMTQLQKPSLYQLLELQIDARGSRVYNREEADTIFSLDQGITPWDTDRIVSDFL
;
A
#
# COMPACT_ATOMS: atom_id res chain seq x y z
N MET A 1 1.10 -11.05 68.55
CA MET A 1 0.17 -12.13 68.16
C MET A 1 0.62 -12.64 66.81
N SER A 2 0.91 -13.95 66.77
CA SER A 2 1.25 -14.82 65.64
C SER A 2 2.28 -14.30 64.62
N GLU A 3 3.56 -14.52 64.90
CA GLU A 3 4.46 -14.96 63.82
C GLU A 3 3.84 -16.26 63.27
N THR A 4 3.25 -16.19 62.09
CA THR A 4 2.90 -17.39 61.34
C THR A 4 4.18 -18.21 61.19
N PRO A 5 4.22 -19.49 61.61
CA PRO A 5 5.41 -20.30 61.45
C PRO A 5 5.84 -20.29 59.96
N PRO A 6 7.16 -20.22 59.67
CA PRO A 6 7.64 -20.20 58.29
C PRO A 6 7.07 -21.41 57.53
N ASP A 7 6.51 -21.20 56.34
CA ASP A 7 6.03 -22.31 55.51
C ASP A 7 7.21 -23.28 55.31
N LEU A 8 7.07 -24.49 55.85
CA LEU A 8 8.12 -25.51 55.83
C LEU A 8 8.58 -25.82 54.40
N ASN A 9 7.71 -25.65 53.40
CA ASN A 9 8.02 -25.88 52.00
C ASN A 9 8.79 -24.71 51.36
N GLU A 10 8.55 -23.48 51.81
CA GLU A 10 9.34 -22.31 51.42
C GLU A 10 10.76 -22.40 52.01
N ALA A 11 10.85 -22.82 53.28
CA ALA A 11 12.14 -23.09 53.93
C ALA A 11 12.88 -24.25 53.25
N LEU A 12 12.17 -25.30 52.83
CA LEU A 12 12.72 -26.44 52.09
C LEU A 12 13.30 -25.99 50.74
N TYR A 13 12.58 -25.14 50.01
CA TYR A 13 13.06 -24.55 48.76
C TYR A 13 14.35 -23.73 48.96
N HIS A 14 14.39 -22.84 49.95
CA HIS A 14 15.59 -22.05 50.23
C HIS A 14 16.79 -22.91 50.66
N ALA A 15 16.55 -23.96 51.45
CA ALA A 15 17.61 -24.90 51.85
C ALA A 15 18.20 -25.64 50.64
N ILE A 16 17.37 -26.03 49.66
CA ILE A 16 17.81 -26.66 48.40
C ILE A 16 18.63 -25.67 47.55
N LEU A 17 18.16 -24.42 47.39
CA LEU A 17 18.90 -23.38 46.66
C LEU A 17 20.28 -23.11 47.29
N GLN A 18 20.34 -23.08 48.62
CA GLN A 18 21.56 -22.83 49.38
C GLN A 18 22.42 -24.09 49.56
N LYS A 19 22.02 -25.23 48.98
CA LYS A 19 22.72 -26.52 49.05
C LYS A 19 22.97 -27.03 50.47
N GLN A 20 22.06 -26.74 51.42
CA GLN A 20 22.15 -27.14 52.83
C GLN A 20 21.49 -28.51 53.09
N LEU A 21 22.23 -29.61 52.91
CA LEU A 21 21.71 -30.98 53.02
C LEU A 21 21.08 -31.28 54.40
N GLU A 22 21.78 -30.95 55.48
CA GLU A 22 21.27 -31.23 56.84
C GLU A 22 20.00 -30.44 57.14
N LYS A 23 19.87 -29.22 56.61
CA LYS A 23 18.64 -28.44 56.77
C LYS A 23 17.47 -29.03 55.99
N VAL A 24 17.73 -29.59 54.81
CA VAL A 24 16.73 -30.34 54.03
C VAL A 24 16.23 -31.55 54.83
N LYS A 25 17.13 -32.34 55.44
CA LYS A 25 16.76 -33.49 56.28
C LYS A 25 15.89 -33.07 57.48
N GLU A 26 16.28 -32.01 58.18
CA GLU A 26 15.50 -31.45 59.29
C GLU A 26 14.08 -31.06 58.86
N LEU A 27 13.96 -30.37 57.72
CA LEU A 27 12.67 -29.88 57.23
C LEU A 27 11.76 -31.01 56.73
N LEU A 28 12.31 -32.03 56.10
CA LEU A 28 11.57 -33.23 55.71
C LEU A 28 11.10 -34.02 56.95
N ALA A 29 11.95 -34.17 57.97
CA ALA A 29 11.58 -34.80 59.25
C ALA A 29 10.51 -34.00 60.01
N ALA A 30 10.48 -32.67 59.84
CA ALA A 30 9.44 -31.80 60.38
C ALA A 30 8.11 -31.83 59.59
N GLY A 31 8.02 -32.62 58.52
CA GLY A 31 6.80 -32.82 57.73
C GLY A 31 6.66 -31.90 56.51
N ALA A 32 7.75 -31.31 55.99
CA ALA A 32 7.72 -30.64 54.69
C ALA A 32 7.37 -31.66 53.58
N ASP A 33 6.46 -31.29 52.68
CA ASP A 33 6.01 -32.17 51.60
C ASP A 33 6.93 -31.99 50.38
N PRO A 34 7.74 -32.99 50.01
CA PRO A 34 8.68 -32.86 48.89
C PRO A 34 7.99 -32.75 47.52
N ASN A 35 6.69 -33.07 47.43
CA ASN A 35 5.89 -33.00 46.20
C ASN A 35 5.08 -31.70 46.08
N ARG A 36 4.94 -30.93 47.16
CA ARG A 36 4.21 -29.67 47.12
C ARG A 36 4.99 -28.66 46.26
N PRO A 37 4.39 -28.12 45.19
CA PRO A 37 5.09 -27.16 44.36
C PRO A 37 5.27 -25.82 45.10
N HIS A 38 6.48 -25.27 45.04
CA HIS A 38 6.77 -23.87 45.39
C HIS A 38 5.91 -22.92 44.51
N PRO A 39 5.67 -21.64 44.86
CA PRO A 39 4.94 -20.68 43.99
C PRO A 39 5.40 -20.57 42.52
N SER A 40 6.61 -21.04 42.20
CA SER A 40 7.12 -21.22 40.83
C SER A 40 6.58 -22.46 40.09
N GLN A 41 5.69 -23.23 40.73
CA GLN A 41 5.09 -24.48 40.25
C GLN A 41 6.10 -25.63 39.99
N THR A 42 7.30 -25.59 40.58
CA THR A 42 8.34 -26.62 40.41
C THR A 42 8.61 -27.35 41.74
N PRO A 43 8.46 -28.68 41.81
CA PRO A 43 8.75 -29.49 43.01
C PRO A 43 10.22 -29.51 43.45
N ALA A 44 10.46 -29.89 44.70
CA ALA A 44 11.79 -29.88 45.34
C ALA A 44 12.83 -30.74 44.60
N LEU A 45 12.41 -31.92 44.12
CA LEU A 45 13.28 -32.89 43.45
C LEU A 45 13.86 -32.35 42.12
N HIS A 46 13.11 -31.53 41.39
CA HIS A 46 13.57 -30.90 40.14
C HIS A 46 14.71 -29.92 40.36
N TRP A 47 14.66 -29.15 41.45
CA TRP A 47 15.72 -28.22 41.82
C TRP A 47 16.98 -28.97 42.25
N ALA A 48 16.85 -29.98 43.12
CA ALA A 48 17.98 -30.80 43.54
C ALA A 48 18.67 -31.49 42.34
N ALA A 49 17.88 -32.01 41.40
CA ALA A 49 18.37 -32.60 40.16
C ALA A 49 19.04 -31.57 39.22
N SER A 50 18.52 -30.34 39.17
CA SER A 50 19.09 -29.24 38.37
C SER A 50 20.45 -28.76 38.90
N TYR A 51 20.62 -28.71 40.24
CA TYR A 51 21.81 -28.14 40.88
C TYR A 51 22.95 -29.14 41.12
N GLY A 52 22.77 -30.41 40.77
CA GLY A 52 23.84 -31.40 40.84
C GLY A 52 24.09 -31.97 42.25
N ASN A 53 23.10 -31.98 43.15
CA ASN A 53 23.27 -32.52 44.50
C ASN A 53 22.65 -33.92 44.63
N LEU A 54 23.44 -34.97 44.39
CA LEU A 54 22.99 -36.36 44.43
C LEU A 54 22.48 -36.79 45.81
N GLU A 55 23.13 -36.35 46.89
CA GLU A 55 22.71 -36.71 48.25
C GLU A 55 21.35 -36.08 48.59
N MET A 56 21.09 -34.83 48.17
CA MET A 56 19.76 -34.24 48.30
C MET A 56 18.70 -34.98 47.47
N VAL A 57 19.04 -35.44 46.27
CA VAL A 57 18.14 -36.25 45.44
C VAL A 57 17.77 -37.55 46.15
N LYS A 58 18.73 -38.24 46.77
CA LYS A 58 18.50 -39.45 47.56
C LYS A 58 17.57 -39.20 48.74
N GLU A 59 17.83 -38.15 49.53
CA GLU A 59 17.02 -37.78 50.69
C GLU A 59 15.58 -37.41 50.31
N LEU A 60 15.39 -36.63 49.25
CA LEU A 60 14.06 -36.26 48.76
C LEU A 60 13.27 -37.48 48.28
N LEU A 61 13.91 -38.41 47.57
CA LEU A 61 13.26 -39.66 47.15
C LEU A 61 12.93 -40.56 48.34
N ALA A 62 13.82 -40.65 49.34
CA ALA A 62 13.55 -41.39 50.58
C ALA A 62 12.36 -40.80 51.37
N ALA A 63 12.15 -39.48 51.28
CA ALA A 63 11.00 -38.79 51.84
C ALA A 63 9.72 -38.88 50.96
N GLY A 64 9.74 -39.65 49.87
CA GLY A 64 8.56 -39.89 49.03
C GLY A 64 8.35 -38.88 47.90
N ALA A 65 9.39 -38.16 47.46
CA ALA A 65 9.30 -37.34 46.25
C ALA A 65 8.97 -38.18 45.01
N ASP A 66 8.06 -37.70 44.17
CA ASP A 66 7.69 -38.34 42.91
C ASP A 66 8.82 -38.21 41.89
N ILE A 67 9.52 -39.31 41.64
CA ILE A 67 10.62 -39.41 40.66
C ILE A 67 10.19 -39.04 39.23
N ASN A 68 8.89 -39.12 38.94
CA ASN A 68 8.30 -38.80 37.64
C ASN A 68 7.39 -37.56 37.68
N GLY A 69 7.38 -36.82 38.79
CA GLY A 69 6.57 -35.61 38.93
C GLY A 69 6.91 -34.61 37.83
N ILE A 70 5.90 -34.00 37.23
CA ILE A 70 6.10 -32.93 36.23
C ILE A 70 6.23 -31.59 36.96
N ASP A 71 7.10 -30.72 36.43
CA ASP A 71 7.17 -29.33 36.89
C ASP A 71 6.00 -28.51 36.32
N ASN A 72 6.18 -27.19 36.26
CA ASN A 72 5.13 -26.29 35.83
C ASN A 72 4.60 -26.60 34.40
N PRO A 73 3.34 -26.25 34.09
CA PRO A 73 2.71 -26.54 32.79
C PRO A 73 3.39 -25.90 31.57
N THR A 74 4.34 -24.98 31.77
CA THR A 74 5.08 -24.38 30.65
C THR A 74 6.07 -25.38 30.05
N TYR A 75 6.72 -26.18 30.91
CA TYR A 75 7.82 -27.06 30.51
C TYR A 75 7.44 -28.55 30.55
N GLU A 76 6.57 -28.95 31.48
CA GLU A 76 6.13 -30.34 31.69
C GLU A 76 7.31 -31.31 31.81
N GLU A 77 8.30 -30.96 32.62
CA GLU A 77 9.55 -31.70 32.77
C GLU A 77 9.62 -32.52 34.06
N THR A 78 10.19 -33.72 33.96
CA THR A 78 10.54 -34.53 35.14
C THR A 78 11.90 -34.13 35.72
N PRO A 79 12.25 -34.58 36.94
CA PRO A 79 13.58 -34.38 37.50
C PRO A 79 14.70 -34.90 36.58
N LEU A 80 14.44 -35.97 35.82
CA LEU A 80 15.36 -36.50 34.81
C LEU A 80 15.64 -35.49 33.70
N PHE A 81 14.63 -34.78 33.19
CA PHE A 81 14.83 -33.71 32.20
C PHE A 81 15.70 -32.57 32.75
N LYS A 82 15.52 -32.18 34.02
CA LYS A 82 16.36 -31.16 34.66
C LYS A 82 17.80 -31.62 34.85
N ALA A 83 18.02 -32.87 35.25
CA ALA A 83 19.36 -33.44 35.38
C ALA A 83 20.09 -33.46 34.02
N LEU A 84 19.42 -33.92 32.97
CA LEU A 84 19.98 -33.97 31.61
C LEU A 84 20.28 -32.57 31.07
N ARG A 85 19.33 -31.63 31.13
CA ARG A 85 19.54 -30.26 30.65
C ARG A 85 20.72 -29.56 31.32
N ASN A 86 20.93 -29.82 32.61
CA ASN A 86 22.02 -29.22 33.38
C ASN A 86 23.29 -30.08 33.44
N ARG A 87 23.41 -31.07 32.54
CA ARG A 87 24.60 -31.93 32.39
C ARG A 87 24.98 -32.74 33.65
N GLN A 88 24.00 -33.07 34.48
CA GLN A 88 24.17 -33.84 35.71
C GLN A 88 24.06 -35.35 35.44
N SER A 89 25.05 -35.90 34.72
CA SER A 89 25.04 -37.31 34.26
C SER A 89 24.90 -38.31 35.40
N GLU A 90 25.55 -38.08 36.54
CA GLU A 90 25.50 -38.97 37.71
C GLU A 90 24.08 -39.04 38.31
N ILE A 91 23.41 -37.90 38.42
CA ILE A 91 22.02 -37.83 38.89
C ILE A 91 21.07 -38.43 37.87
N ALA A 92 21.28 -38.17 36.57
CA ALA A 92 20.45 -38.76 35.53
C ALA A 92 20.51 -40.30 35.55
N LEU A 93 21.72 -40.87 35.67
CA LEU A 93 21.93 -42.31 35.83
C LEU A 93 21.26 -42.84 37.11
N PHE A 94 21.43 -42.13 38.24
CA PHE A 94 20.82 -42.51 39.50
C PHE A 94 19.28 -42.53 39.41
N LEU A 95 18.67 -41.50 38.85
CA LEU A 95 17.22 -41.41 38.66
C LEU A 95 16.70 -42.54 37.75
N LEU A 96 17.40 -42.82 36.65
CA LEU A 96 17.04 -43.91 35.73
C LEU A 96 17.10 -45.28 36.41
N ASN A 97 18.17 -45.55 37.16
CA ASN A 97 18.33 -46.79 37.91
C ASN A 97 17.28 -46.97 39.03
N ASN A 98 16.65 -45.88 39.48
CA ASN A 98 15.59 -45.89 40.48
C ASN A 98 14.17 -45.74 39.87
N GLY A 99 14.02 -46.01 38.57
CA GLY A 99 12.70 -46.12 37.92
C GLY A 99 12.14 -44.82 37.32
N ALA A 100 12.99 -43.81 37.05
CA ALA A 100 12.58 -42.66 36.27
C ALA A 100 12.17 -43.07 34.84
N LYS A 101 10.98 -42.66 34.40
CA LYS A 101 10.43 -42.98 33.09
C LYS A 101 11.18 -42.23 32.00
N HIS A 102 11.93 -42.96 31.17
CA HIS A 102 12.74 -42.40 30.08
C HIS A 102 12.00 -42.25 28.74
N GLN A 103 10.70 -42.59 28.69
CA GLN A 103 9.87 -42.50 27.48
C GLN A 103 8.96 -41.26 27.45
N LEU A 104 8.95 -40.47 28.52
CA LEU A 104 8.14 -39.26 28.61
C LEU A 104 8.64 -38.20 27.63
N LYS A 105 7.74 -37.30 27.24
CA LYS A 105 8.06 -36.12 26.44
C LYS A 105 7.78 -34.88 27.28
N ASN A 106 8.63 -33.87 27.15
CA ASN A 106 8.31 -32.54 27.66
C ASN A 106 7.42 -31.78 26.67
N ASN A 107 7.07 -30.54 26.99
CA ASN A 107 6.19 -29.71 26.15
C ASN A 107 6.79 -29.41 24.75
N TRP A 108 8.12 -29.54 24.57
CA TRP A 108 8.76 -29.40 23.26
C TRP A 108 8.83 -30.72 22.46
N GLY A 109 8.26 -31.80 23.00
CA GLY A 109 8.32 -33.13 22.40
C GLY A 109 9.69 -33.80 22.50
N ASP A 110 10.64 -33.23 23.26
CA ASP A 110 11.92 -33.86 23.53
C ASP A 110 11.71 -35.06 24.45
N THR A 111 12.41 -36.15 24.14
CA THR A 111 12.58 -37.28 25.07
C THR A 111 13.87 -37.10 25.87
N PRO A 112 14.05 -37.80 27.00
CA PRO A 112 15.33 -37.85 27.71
C PRO A 112 16.52 -38.19 26.80
N LEU A 113 16.31 -39.03 25.78
CA LEU A 113 17.34 -39.35 24.79
C LEU A 113 17.76 -38.15 23.92
N HIS A 114 16.87 -37.19 23.64
CA HIS A 114 17.25 -35.95 22.95
C HIS A 114 18.20 -35.11 23.83
N LEU A 115 17.93 -35.01 25.13
CA LEU A 115 18.73 -34.20 26.05
C LEU A 115 20.02 -34.89 26.51
N ALA A 116 20.10 -36.23 26.42
CA ALA A 116 21.32 -36.97 26.72
C ALA A 116 22.45 -36.70 25.70
N ALA A 117 22.12 -36.19 24.51
CA ALA A 117 23.11 -35.72 23.56
C ALA A 117 23.96 -34.58 24.17
N GLY A 118 25.29 -34.70 24.12
CA GLY A 118 26.23 -33.77 24.73
C GLY A 118 26.80 -34.23 26.08
N HIS A 119 26.33 -35.35 26.64
CA HIS A 119 26.87 -35.94 27.87
C HIS A 119 28.04 -36.90 27.65
N SER A 120 28.28 -37.33 26.40
CA SER A 120 29.32 -38.30 26.04
C SER A 120 29.31 -39.57 26.92
N SER A 121 28.13 -40.06 27.31
CA SER A 121 27.96 -41.13 28.31
C SER A 121 27.26 -42.35 27.73
N LEU A 122 28.03 -43.41 27.43
CA LEU A 122 27.50 -44.69 26.96
C LEU A 122 26.60 -45.39 27.99
N PRO A 123 26.89 -45.41 29.30
CA PRO A 123 25.96 -45.98 30.28
C PRO A 123 24.59 -45.29 30.29
N LEU A 124 24.57 -43.97 30.11
CA LEU A 124 23.33 -43.21 30.01
C LEU A 124 22.58 -43.58 28.72
N LEU A 125 23.30 -43.76 27.62
CA LEU A 125 22.75 -44.21 26.36
C LEU A 125 22.15 -45.61 26.45
N GLU A 126 22.87 -46.57 27.04
CA GLU A 126 22.43 -47.97 27.21
C GLU A 126 21.08 -48.05 27.93
N ILE A 127 20.93 -47.34 29.06
CA ILE A 127 19.68 -47.32 29.82
C ILE A 127 18.56 -46.61 29.02
N LEU A 128 18.89 -45.53 28.31
CA LEU A 128 17.94 -44.74 27.53
C LEU A 128 17.56 -45.36 26.17
N ILE A 129 18.12 -46.51 25.78
CA ILE A 129 17.82 -47.23 24.52
C ILE A 129 16.91 -48.47 24.73
N GLY A 130 16.71 -48.94 25.97
CA GLY A 130 16.01 -50.19 26.31
C GLY A 130 14.69 -50.51 25.57
N ASP A 131 14.37 -51.81 25.49
CA ASP A 131 13.33 -52.46 24.67
C ASP A 131 12.12 -51.57 24.33
N GLY A 132 12.12 -51.01 23.10
CA GLY A 132 10.96 -50.32 22.52
C GLY A 132 11.10 -48.81 22.27
N LEU A 133 12.28 -48.22 22.40
CA LEU A 133 12.49 -46.79 22.13
C LEU A 133 12.53 -46.44 20.64
N TYR A 134 11.81 -45.38 20.30
CA TYR A 134 11.81 -44.79 18.96
C TYR A 134 13.07 -43.92 18.76
N LEU A 135 14.22 -44.54 18.49
CA LEU A 135 15.52 -43.87 18.23
C LEU A 135 15.44 -42.74 17.18
N ASN A 136 14.47 -42.83 16.27
CA ASN A 136 14.22 -41.88 15.19
C ASN A 136 13.01 -40.97 15.45
N ARG A 137 12.49 -40.92 16.68
CA ARG A 137 11.40 -40.02 17.06
C ARG A 137 11.86 -38.58 16.92
N ARG A 138 10.98 -37.76 16.36
CA ARG A 138 11.20 -36.33 16.20
C ARG A 138 10.56 -35.57 17.36
N ASN A 139 11.28 -34.60 17.91
CA ASN A 139 10.66 -33.57 18.75
C ASN A 139 9.79 -32.63 17.88
N GLN A 140 9.19 -31.60 18.49
CA GLN A 140 8.31 -30.68 17.77
C GLN A 140 9.02 -29.86 16.68
N TYR A 141 10.36 -29.76 16.74
CA TYR A 141 11.18 -29.11 15.71
C TYR A 141 11.57 -30.07 14.58
N GLY A 142 11.07 -31.31 14.62
CA GLY A 142 11.41 -32.33 13.65
C GLY A 142 12.79 -32.95 13.85
N VAL A 143 13.48 -32.69 14.96
CA VAL A 143 14.86 -33.11 15.23
C VAL A 143 14.86 -34.47 15.92
N THR A 144 15.75 -35.38 15.52
CA THR A 144 15.97 -36.69 16.19
C THR A 144 17.11 -36.62 17.23
N PRO A 145 17.22 -37.58 18.17
CA PRO A 145 18.36 -37.65 19.09
C PRO A 145 19.72 -37.71 18.40
N LEU A 146 19.83 -38.45 17.28
CA LEU A 146 21.06 -38.52 16.49
C LEU A 146 21.44 -37.17 15.88
N GLN A 147 20.45 -36.43 15.36
CA GLN A 147 20.66 -35.08 14.85
C GLN A 147 21.05 -34.10 15.95
N GLN A 148 20.51 -34.26 17.16
CA GLN A 148 20.90 -33.46 18.32
C GLN A 148 22.36 -33.73 18.73
N ALA A 149 22.80 -35.00 18.73
CA ALA A 149 24.20 -35.37 18.97
C ALA A 149 25.15 -34.79 17.90
N ALA A 150 24.74 -34.84 16.63
CA ALA A 150 25.49 -34.24 15.53
C ALA A 150 25.66 -32.72 15.70
N ARG A 151 24.60 -31.99 16.06
CA ARG A 151 24.65 -30.54 16.31
C ARG A 151 25.58 -30.15 17.46
N LEU A 152 25.66 -31.00 18.49
CA LEU A 152 26.49 -30.76 19.67
C LEU A 152 27.92 -31.27 19.51
N GLY A 153 28.24 -31.97 18.42
CA GLY A 153 29.56 -32.56 18.19
C GLY A 153 29.89 -33.72 19.11
N ASP A 154 28.89 -34.36 19.73
CA ASP A 154 29.08 -35.48 20.66
C ASP A 154 29.30 -36.77 19.88
N LEU A 155 30.55 -36.98 19.46
CA LEU A 155 30.94 -38.15 18.66
C LEU A 155 30.66 -39.47 19.36
N VAL A 156 30.76 -39.51 20.70
CA VAL A 156 30.54 -40.72 21.50
C VAL A 156 29.07 -41.14 21.46
N MET A 157 28.16 -40.21 21.78
CA MET A 157 26.72 -40.48 21.72
C MET A 157 26.25 -40.74 20.28
N LEU A 158 26.82 -40.01 19.31
CA LEU A 158 26.51 -40.20 17.90
C LEU A 158 26.88 -41.60 17.42
N LYS A 159 28.10 -42.08 17.71
CA LYS A 159 28.53 -43.45 17.38
C LYS A 159 27.64 -44.51 18.05
N GLY A 160 27.31 -44.32 19.32
CA GLY A 160 26.44 -45.23 20.06
C GLY A 160 25.01 -45.29 19.50
N LEU A 161 24.42 -44.14 19.13
CA LEU A 161 23.10 -44.07 18.53
C LEU A 161 23.05 -44.76 17.15
N ILE A 162 24.09 -44.57 16.32
CA ILE A 162 24.24 -45.29 15.04
C ILE A 162 24.34 -46.80 15.27
N ALA A 163 25.18 -47.23 16.22
CA ALA A 163 25.35 -48.65 16.54
C ALA A 163 24.04 -49.30 17.03
N ALA A 164 23.17 -48.53 17.69
CA ALA A 164 21.85 -48.96 18.12
C ALA A 164 20.78 -48.92 17.00
N GLY A 165 21.11 -48.47 15.79
CA GLY A 165 20.21 -48.45 14.64
C GLY A 165 19.48 -47.12 14.38
N ALA A 166 19.97 -46.00 14.91
CA ALA A 166 19.49 -44.68 14.50
C ALA A 166 19.79 -44.41 13.02
N ASP A 167 18.85 -43.78 12.30
CA ASP A 167 18.94 -43.53 10.87
C ASP A 167 19.64 -42.18 10.59
N PRO A 168 20.89 -42.16 10.06
CA PRO A 168 21.63 -40.92 9.78
C PRO A 168 21.04 -40.11 8.63
N ASP A 169 20.29 -40.75 7.72
CA ASP A 169 19.69 -40.11 6.55
C ASP A 169 18.28 -39.57 6.83
N LYS A 170 17.76 -39.78 8.05
CA LYS A 170 16.50 -39.19 8.47
C LYS A 170 16.59 -37.67 8.41
N LYS A 171 15.64 -37.05 7.71
CA LYS A 171 15.57 -35.59 7.54
C LYS A 171 14.86 -34.91 8.71
N SER A 172 15.22 -33.68 9.04
CA SER A 172 14.50 -32.81 9.97
C SER A 172 13.24 -32.23 9.32
N ALA A 173 12.47 -31.41 10.05
CA ALA A 173 11.36 -30.64 9.47
C ALA A 173 11.81 -29.67 8.37
N GLN A 174 13.06 -29.20 8.40
CA GLN A 174 13.66 -28.38 7.33
C GLN A 174 14.31 -29.21 6.20
N GLY A 175 14.16 -30.54 6.23
CA GLY A 175 14.71 -31.42 5.19
C GLY A 175 16.19 -31.81 5.38
N GLN A 176 16.82 -31.43 6.49
CA GLN A 176 18.26 -31.63 6.75
C GLN A 176 18.54 -32.95 7.48
N ASN A 177 19.56 -33.70 7.09
CA ASN A 177 19.96 -34.93 7.79
C ASN A 177 21.06 -34.66 8.84
N ALA A 178 21.53 -35.71 9.54
CA ALA A 178 22.54 -35.56 10.58
C ALA A 178 23.87 -34.99 10.03
N LEU A 179 24.26 -35.34 8.80
CA LEU A 179 25.47 -34.85 8.13
C LEU A 179 25.45 -33.33 7.93
N VAL A 180 24.33 -32.77 7.44
CA VAL A 180 24.19 -31.31 7.27
C VAL A 180 24.24 -30.60 8.64
N LEU A 181 23.56 -31.16 9.63
CA LEU A 181 23.47 -30.55 10.96
C LEU A 181 24.78 -30.62 11.77
N SER A 182 25.70 -31.54 11.45
CA SER A 182 27.00 -31.63 12.15
C SER A 182 27.91 -30.44 11.87
N VAL A 183 27.68 -29.70 10.78
CA VAL A 183 28.42 -28.47 10.49
C VAL A 183 28.31 -27.47 11.65
N ILE A 184 27.18 -27.46 12.37
CA ILE A 184 26.92 -26.57 13.50
C ILE A 184 27.87 -26.82 14.68
N SER A 185 28.47 -28.00 14.81
CA SER A 185 29.40 -28.29 15.90
C SER A 185 30.85 -27.84 15.64
N ASP A 186 31.12 -27.29 14.45
CA ASP A 186 32.47 -26.94 13.96
C ASP A 186 33.51 -28.08 14.05
N SER A 187 33.06 -29.34 13.95
CA SER A 187 33.90 -30.52 14.12
C SER A 187 34.02 -31.31 12.80
N PRO A 188 35.15 -31.18 12.08
CA PRO A 188 35.42 -31.97 10.87
C PRO A 188 35.39 -33.48 11.13
N GLU A 189 35.78 -33.93 12.33
CA GLU A 189 35.77 -35.34 12.71
C GLU A 189 34.37 -35.95 12.71
N VAL A 190 33.39 -35.24 13.29
CA VAL A 190 31.98 -35.69 13.30
C VAL A 190 31.40 -35.66 11.88
N PHE A 191 31.75 -34.63 11.11
CA PHE A 191 31.32 -34.50 9.72
C PHE A 191 31.82 -35.65 8.86
N GLU A 192 33.12 -35.98 8.91
CA GLU A 192 33.69 -37.09 8.14
C GLU A 192 33.11 -38.45 8.55
N TYR A 193 32.88 -38.66 9.85
CA TYR A 193 32.26 -39.89 10.33
C TYR A 193 30.84 -40.07 9.76
N LEU A 194 30.02 -39.01 9.76
CA LEU A 194 28.68 -39.05 9.15
C LEU A 194 28.73 -39.12 7.62
N ARG A 195 29.72 -38.48 6.99
CA ARG A 195 29.89 -38.47 5.53
C ARG A 195 30.17 -39.87 5.01
N ALA A 196 31.03 -40.62 5.71
CA ALA A 196 31.32 -42.01 5.41
C ALA A 196 30.10 -42.94 5.51
N LEU A 197 29.07 -42.54 6.27
CA LEU A 197 27.85 -43.31 6.48
C LEU A 197 26.67 -42.87 5.59
N SER A 198 26.65 -41.62 5.10
CA SER A 198 25.53 -41.07 4.33
C SER A 198 25.60 -41.48 2.87
N ARG A 199 24.48 -42.01 2.34
CA ARG A 199 24.38 -42.48 0.94
C ARG A 199 24.17 -41.36 -0.09
N HIS A 200 24.10 -40.11 0.37
CA HIS A 200 23.68 -38.95 -0.43
C HIS A 200 24.70 -37.81 -0.49
N ASP A 201 25.97 -38.05 -0.13
CA ASP A 201 27.03 -37.06 -0.31
C ASP A 201 27.12 -36.67 -1.79
N THR A 202 26.62 -35.48 -2.10
CA THR A 202 26.44 -34.95 -3.44
C THR A 202 26.96 -33.52 -3.46
N PRO A 203 27.35 -32.98 -4.63
CA PRO A 203 27.73 -31.56 -4.75
C PRO A 203 26.68 -30.60 -4.19
N LYS A 204 25.40 -30.99 -4.20
CA LYS A 204 24.31 -30.22 -3.60
C LYS A 204 24.41 -30.17 -2.07
N ILE A 205 24.67 -31.30 -1.41
CA ILE A 205 24.86 -31.36 0.04
C ILE A 205 26.15 -30.63 0.43
N HIS A 206 27.23 -30.80 -0.33
CA HIS A 206 28.46 -30.05 -0.11
C HIS A 206 28.24 -28.53 -0.06
N ARG A 207 27.56 -27.98 -1.08
CA ARG A 207 27.20 -26.54 -1.12
C ARG A 207 26.30 -26.12 0.04
N GLU A 208 25.36 -26.98 0.44
CA GLU A 208 24.49 -26.73 1.60
C GLU A 208 25.30 -26.67 2.91
N CYS A 209 26.24 -27.61 3.10
CA CYS A 209 27.13 -27.66 4.25
C CYS A 209 28.07 -26.45 4.30
N LEU A 210 28.68 -26.08 3.17
CA LEU A 210 29.55 -24.89 3.08
C LEU A 210 28.76 -23.62 3.41
N LYS A 211 27.55 -23.46 2.85
CA LYS A 211 26.66 -22.34 3.18
C LYS A 211 26.35 -22.30 4.68
N MET A 212 26.04 -23.45 5.27
CA MET A 212 25.75 -23.55 6.70
C MET A 212 26.97 -23.19 7.56
N ALA A 213 28.17 -23.63 7.16
CA ALA A 213 29.42 -23.33 7.88
C ALA A 213 29.69 -21.81 7.92
N LEU A 214 29.43 -21.12 6.81
CA LEU A 214 29.56 -19.66 6.71
C LEU A 214 28.51 -18.93 7.54
N GLN A 215 27.24 -19.36 7.50
CA GLN A 215 26.13 -18.74 8.23
C GLN A 215 26.24 -18.89 9.76
N TYR A 216 26.73 -20.04 10.24
CA TYR A 216 26.84 -20.33 11.68
C TYR A 216 28.21 -20.02 12.27
N TYR A 217 29.11 -19.38 11.51
CA TYR A 217 30.47 -19.05 11.94
C TYR A 217 31.26 -20.29 12.39
N ARG A 218 31.57 -21.16 11.44
CA ARG A 218 32.25 -22.44 11.66
C ARG A 218 33.56 -22.44 10.89
N PRO A 219 34.62 -21.78 11.40
CA PRO A 219 35.87 -21.57 10.65
C PRO A 219 36.59 -22.89 10.35
N ASN A 220 36.56 -23.87 11.24
CA ASN A 220 37.20 -25.16 11.00
C ASN A 220 36.45 -25.94 9.92
N MET A 221 35.12 -25.95 9.96
CA MET A 221 34.30 -26.56 8.91
C MET A 221 34.39 -25.81 7.58
N THR A 222 34.48 -24.48 7.62
CA THR A 222 34.66 -23.67 6.40
C THR A 222 36.00 -23.99 5.76
N ALA A 223 37.09 -24.05 6.53
CA ALA A 223 38.40 -24.41 6.02
C ALA A 223 38.45 -25.85 5.48
N HIS A 224 37.73 -26.77 6.12
CA HIS A 224 37.63 -28.17 5.71
C HIS A 224 36.81 -28.37 4.43
N LEU A 225 35.72 -27.61 4.26
CA LEU A 225 34.82 -27.74 3.12
C LEU A 225 35.20 -26.90 1.92
N LEU A 226 35.88 -25.77 2.10
CA LEU A 226 36.14 -24.81 1.03
C LEU A 226 37.07 -25.36 -0.07
N GLN A 227 36.55 -25.47 -1.29
CA GLN A 227 37.31 -25.82 -2.48
C GLN A 227 37.67 -24.54 -3.27
N ASP A 228 38.77 -24.56 -4.03
CA ASP A 228 39.19 -23.38 -4.80
C ASP A 228 38.18 -23.04 -5.92
N GLU A 229 37.50 -24.05 -6.45
CA GLU A 229 36.41 -23.90 -7.43
C GLU A 229 35.20 -23.12 -6.88
N ASP A 230 34.95 -23.19 -5.57
CA ASP A 230 33.85 -22.44 -4.93
C ASP A 230 34.08 -20.92 -4.95
N LEU A 231 35.35 -20.49 -5.09
CA LEU A 231 35.76 -19.10 -5.15
C LEU A 231 35.90 -18.58 -6.59
N ALA A 232 35.93 -19.47 -7.59
CA ALA A 232 36.14 -19.13 -9.00
C ALA A 232 34.83 -18.85 -9.78
N GLY A 233 33.67 -18.89 -9.10
CA GLY A 233 32.35 -18.72 -9.70
C GLY A 233 31.84 -17.27 -9.77
N PRO A 234 30.73 -17.01 -10.49
CA PRO A 234 30.14 -15.68 -10.57
C PRO A 234 29.62 -15.20 -9.20
N LEU A 235 29.74 -13.89 -8.93
CA LEU A 235 29.24 -13.20 -7.73
C LEU A 235 27.70 -13.17 -7.68
N ASN A 236 27.10 -14.31 -7.36
CA ASN A 236 25.67 -14.46 -7.12
C ASN A 236 25.37 -14.53 -5.60
N PRO A 237 24.11 -14.40 -5.16
CA PRO A 237 23.77 -14.44 -3.73
C PRO A 237 24.21 -15.71 -2.97
N GLY A 238 24.56 -16.79 -3.68
CA GLY A 238 25.07 -18.03 -3.09
C GLY A 238 26.59 -18.12 -3.00
N HIS A 239 27.33 -17.11 -3.48
CA HIS A 239 28.78 -17.11 -3.51
C HIS A 239 29.38 -17.08 -2.08
N PRO A 240 30.39 -17.91 -1.74
CA PRO A 240 30.96 -18.00 -0.39
C PRO A 240 31.38 -16.66 0.21
N LEU A 241 32.02 -15.80 -0.60
CA LEU A 241 32.39 -14.44 -0.21
C LEU A 241 31.18 -13.62 0.27
N LEU A 242 30.07 -13.62 -0.48
CA LEU A 242 28.87 -12.86 -0.13
C LEU A 242 28.10 -13.44 1.06
N LEU A 243 28.24 -14.75 1.31
CA LEU A 243 27.66 -15.39 2.49
C LEU A 243 28.44 -15.09 3.78
N ALA A 244 29.76 -14.83 3.68
CA ALA A 244 30.61 -14.52 4.83
C ALA A 244 30.58 -13.03 5.25
N LEU A 245 30.44 -12.13 4.27
CA LEU A 245 30.49 -10.68 4.50
C LEU A 245 29.40 -10.10 5.44
N PRO A 246 28.15 -10.59 5.51
CA PRO A 246 27.16 -10.06 6.46
C PRO A 246 27.63 -10.05 7.91
N TYR A 247 28.53 -10.98 8.24
CA TYR A 247 28.91 -11.25 9.61
C TYR A 247 30.30 -10.69 9.99
N GLY A 248 31.09 -10.20 9.03
CA GLY A 248 32.35 -9.50 9.29
C GLY A 248 33.45 -10.36 9.92
N TYR A 249 33.44 -11.66 9.66
CA TYR A 249 34.32 -12.61 10.33
C TYR A 249 35.72 -12.67 9.71
N GLU A 250 36.63 -11.91 10.30
CA GLU A 250 38.01 -11.76 9.85
C GLU A 250 38.75 -13.09 9.59
N PRO A 251 38.63 -14.16 10.40
CA PRO A 251 39.31 -15.43 10.12
C PRO A 251 38.89 -16.09 8.80
N ILE A 252 37.60 -16.03 8.45
CA ILE A 252 37.07 -16.61 7.21
C ILE A 252 37.45 -15.73 6.00
N LEU A 253 37.39 -14.40 6.16
CA LEU A 253 37.79 -13.47 5.11
C LEU A 253 39.30 -13.54 4.82
N LYS A 254 40.14 -13.71 5.86
CA LYS A 254 41.58 -13.98 5.73
C LYS A 254 41.85 -15.32 5.03
N LEU A 255 41.05 -16.34 5.32
CA LEU A 255 41.13 -17.63 4.63
C LEU A 255 40.84 -17.45 3.12
N PHE A 256 39.79 -16.72 2.74
CA PHE A 256 39.49 -16.45 1.34
C PHE A 256 40.59 -15.64 0.65
N GLN A 257 41.16 -14.65 1.35
CA GLN A 257 42.29 -13.86 0.85
C GLN A 257 43.53 -14.72 0.61
N ALA A 258 43.86 -15.63 1.53
CA ALA A 258 44.96 -16.58 1.37
C ALA A 258 44.76 -17.55 0.19
N ARG A 259 43.52 -17.73 -0.27
CA ARG A 259 43.12 -18.51 -1.45
C ARG A 259 42.95 -17.66 -2.72
N GLY A 260 43.33 -16.38 -2.69
CA GLY A 260 43.39 -15.53 -3.89
C GLY A 260 42.06 -14.96 -4.38
N ILE A 261 41.09 -14.72 -3.49
CA ILE A 261 39.80 -14.13 -3.88
C ILE A 261 39.94 -12.72 -4.48
N ASP A 262 39.23 -12.44 -5.58
CA ASP A 262 39.13 -11.11 -6.17
C ASP A 262 38.08 -10.25 -5.43
N LEU A 263 38.54 -9.24 -4.70
CA LEU A 263 37.69 -8.30 -3.96
C LEU A 263 37.01 -7.25 -4.87
N ASN A 264 37.46 -7.14 -6.11
CA ASN A 264 36.95 -6.19 -7.11
C ASN A 264 36.08 -6.86 -8.16
N ALA A 265 35.82 -8.16 -8.02
CA ALA A 265 34.93 -8.89 -8.91
C ALA A 265 33.52 -8.27 -8.89
N GLN A 266 32.87 -8.33 -10.05
CA GLN A 266 31.56 -7.72 -10.29
C GLN A 266 30.50 -8.80 -10.50
N ASN A 267 29.29 -8.55 -10.00
CA ASN A 267 28.12 -9.38 -10.30
C ASN A 267 27.59 -9.11 -11.73
N SER A 268 26.50 -9.76 -12.12
CA SER A 268 25.87 -9.57 -13.44
C SER A 268 25.34 -8.14 -13.71
N GLN A 269 25.21 -7.31 -12.68
CA GLN A 269 24.81 -5.89 -12.79
C GLN A 269 26.02 -4.95 -12.79
N GLY A 270 27.25 -5.49 -12.70
CA GLY A 270 28.47 -4.71 -12.57
C GLY A 270 28.75 -4.23 -11.14
N ASP A 271 27.93 -4.58 -10.14
CA ASP A 271 28.19 -4.17 -8.75
C ASP A 271 29.40 -4.92 -8.21
N THR A 272 30.34 -4.17 -7.62
CA THR A 272 31.47 -4.77 -6.90
C THR A 272 31.05 -5.32 -5.55
N VAL A 273 31.87 -6.20 -4.97
CA VAL A 273 31.68 -6.72 -3.61
C VAL A 273 31.50 -5.60 -2.58
N LEU A 274 32.23 -4.48 -2.74
CA LEU A 274 32.11 -3.29 -1.91
C LEU A 274 30.74 -2.61 -2.06
N MET A 275 30.24 -2.46 -3.29
CA MET A 275 28.90 -1.91 -3.54
C MET A 275 27.79 -2.77 -2.92
N MET A 276 27.92 -4.09 -3.03
CA MET A 276 26.96 -5.05 -2.44
C MET A 276 26.97 -4.96 -0.90
N ALA A 277 28.15 -4.84 -0.29
CA ALA A 277 28.28 -4.65 1.16
C ALA A 277 27.69 -3.31 1.64
N ILE A 278 27.82 -2.24 0.86
CA ILE A 278 27.20 -0.93 1.14
C ILE A 278 25.67 -1.02 1.06
N GLU A 279 25.14 -1.65 0.01
CA GLU A 279 23.70 -1.84 -0.18
C GLU A 279 23.05 -2.56 1.00
N ALA A 280 23.74 -3.58 1.52
CA ALA A 280 23.30 -4.40 2.65
C ALA A 280 23.74 -3.89 4.03
N ASN A 281 24.46 -2.76 4.09
CA ASN A 281 24.94 -2.09 5.30
C ASN A 281 25.85 -2.96 6.21
N TRP A 282 26.79 -3.69 5.63
CA TRP A 282 27.74 -4.55 6.37
C TRP A 282 29.00 -3.79 6.81
N SER A 283 28.84 -2.90 7.79
CA SER A 283 29.87 -1.92 8.21
C SER A 283 31.24 -2.52 8.58
N ALA A 284 31.30 -3.65 9.31
CA ALA A 284 32.56 -4.33 9.63
C ALA A 284 33.29 -4.85 8.37
N SER A 285 32.52 -5.35 7.41
CA SER A 285 33.04 -5.88 6.15
C SER A 285 33.44 -4.77 5.18
N ILE A 286 32.74 -3.64 5.16
CA ILE A 286 33.12 -2.47 4.34
C ILE A 286 34.50 -1.97 4.75
N GLN A 287 34.78 -1.85 6.05
CA GLN A 287 36.10 -1.46 6.54
C GLN A 287 37.19 -2.46 6.13
N TRP A 288 36.88 -3.76 6.28
CA TRP A 288 37.83 -4.81 5.92
C TRP A 288 38.13 -4.82 4.41
N LEU A 289 37.11 -4.67 3.57
CA LEU A 289 37.24 -4.60 2.11
C LEU A 289 38.11 -3.41 1.68
N LEU A 290 37.83 -2.20 2.20
CA LEU A 290 38.60 -0.99 1.90
C LEU A 290 40.07 -1.13 2.37
N LYS A 291 40.30 -1.73 3.55
CA LYS A 291 41.65 -1.95 4.08
C LYS A 291 42.47 -2.95 3.25
N ASN A 292 41.80 -3.88 2.56
CA ASN A 292 42.45 -4.96 1.80
C ASN A 292 42.41 -4.75 0.27
N GLY A 293 42.15 -3.52 -0.20
CA GLY A 293 42.34 -3.15 -1.61
C GLY A 293 41.10 -3.25 -2.51
N ALA A 294 39.88 -3.21 -1.95
CA ALA A 294 38.68 -3.00 -2.75
C ALA A 294 38.64 -1.57 -3.32
N ASP A 295 38.44 -1.44 -4.63
CA ASP A 295 38.43 -0.17 -5.35
C ASP A 295 37.04 0.49 -5.30
N PRO A 296 36.87 1.64 -4.62
CA PRO A 296 35.59 2.35 -4.55
C PRO A 296 35.21 3.08 -5.84
N GLN A 297 36.13 3.21 -6.81
CA GLN A 297 35.95 3.98 -8.04
C GLN A 297 35.40 3.16 -9.21
N LEU A 298 35.41 1.83 -9.10
CA LEU A 298 34.80 0.96 -10.10
C LEU A 298 33.32 1.32 -10.28
N ARG A 299 32.83 1.20 -11.51
CA ARG A 299 31.46 1.54 -11.89
C ARG A 299 30.69 0.28 -12.24
N ASN A 300 29.44 0.21 -11.78
CA ASN A 300 28.51 -0.81 -12.24
C ASN A 300 27.92 -0.49 -13.63
N LEU A 301 27.06 -1.36 -14.17
CA LEU A 301 26.46 -1.16 -15.49
C LEU A 301 25.52 0.06 -15.55
N GLN A 302 25.05 0.58 -14.40
CA GLN A 302 24.32 1.84 -14.31
C GLN A 302 25.24 3.06 -14.11
N GLY A 303 26.56 2.87 -14.13
CA GLY A 303 27.55 3.93 -13.94
C GLY A 303 27.71 4.41 -12.49
N GLN A 304 27.09 3.73 -11.52
CA GLN A 304 27.16 4.07 -10.09
C GLN A 304 28.47 3.57 -9.47
N THR A 305 29.00 4.32 -8.50
CA THR A 305 30.16 3.96 -7.68
C THR A 305 29.74 3.56 -6.25
N ALA A 306 30.69 3.07 -5.46
CA ALA A 306 30.48 2.82 -4.03
C ALA A 306 30.04 4.09 -3.27
N LEU A 307 30.59 5.25 -3.66
CA LEU A 307 30.21 6.55 -3.09
C LEU A 307 28.76 6.92 -3.43
N ALA A 308 28.32 6.71 -4.67
CA ALA A 308 26.93 6.98 -5.07
C ALA A 308 25.91 6.21 -4.22
N LYS A 309 26.16 4.90 -4.00
CA LYS A 309 25.30 4.06 -3.15
C LYS A 309 25.32 4.49 -1.68
N ALA A 310 26.47 4.88 -1.14
CA ALA A 310 26.57 5.37 0.24
C ALA A 310 25.78 6.68 0.46
N LEU A 311 25.78 7.57 -0.54
CA LEU A 311 25.04 8.84 -0.52
C LEU A 311 23.52 8.66 -0.59
N GLU A 312 23.03 7.74 -1.43
CA GLU A 312 21.60 7.39 -1.48
C GLU A 312 21.07 6.86 -0.14
N LYS A 313 21.91 6.14 0.61
CA LYS A 313 21.57 5.61 1.94
C LYS A 313 21.71 6.66 3.06
N GLY A 314 22.29 7.84 2.78
CA GLY A 314 22.47 8.91 3.75
C GLY A 314 23.46 8.61 4.90
N ASN A 315 24.39 7.68 4.69
CA ASN A 315 25.31 7.21 5.74
C ASN A 315 26.58 8.07 5.81
N LEU A 316 26.66 8.94 6.83
CA LEU A 316 27.77 9.86 7.06
C LEU A 316 29.12 9.14 7.19
N GLN A 317 29.17 8.12 8.05
CA GLN A 317 30.41 7.43 8.39
C GLN A 317 30.99 6.65 7.21
N LEU A 318 30.12 6.02 6.40
CA LEU A 318 30.53 5.36 5.15
C LEU A 318 31.05 6.36 4.13
N THR A 319 30.39 7.51 4.01
CA THR A 319 30.79 8.57 3.09
C THR A 319 32.17 9.12 3.47
N GLU A 320 32.43 9.34 4.76
CA GLU A 320 33.76 9.73 5.26
C GLU A 320 34.84 8.69 4.94
N TRP A 321 34.54 7.40 5.06
CA TRP A 321 35.50 6.35 4.72
C TRP A 321 35.83 6.32 3.22
N LEU A 322 34.82 6.51 2.37
CA LEU A 322 34.97 6.47 0.91
C LEU A 322 35.63 7.74 0.35
N LEU A 323 35.47 8.90 0.99
CA LEU A 323 36.08 10.16 0.57
C LEU A 323 37.59 10.23 0.82
N LYS A 324 38.15 9.35 1.66
CA LYS A 324 39.61 9.30 1.91
C LYS A 324 40.35 8.90 0.62
N GLY A 325 40.90 9.89 -0.09
CA GLY A 325 41.67 9.70 -1.32
C GLY A 325 40.94 10.10 -2.62
N ILE A 326 39.71 10.62 -2.53
CA ILE A 326 38.95 11.14 -3.69
C ILE A 326 39.15 12.67 -3.76
N GLN A 327 39.70 13.18 -4.87
CA GLN A 327 39.93 14.62 -5.07
C GLN A 327 38.69 15.38 -5.54
N ASP A 328 37.80 14.73 -6.29
CA ASP A 328 36.53 15.29 -6.76
C ASP A 328 35.39 14.27 -6.54
N PRO A 329 34.55 14.45 -5.52
CA PRO A 329 33.43 13.55 -5.23
C PRO A 329 32.41 13.46 -6.36
N ASP A 330 32.19 14.54 -7.12
CA ASP A 330 31.20 14.58 -8.20
C ASP A 330 31.68 13.78 -9.43
N SER A 331 33.00 13.63 -9.63
CA SER A 331 33.57 12.76 -10.68
C SER A 331 33.20 11.28 -10.50
N CYS A 332 32.89 10.87 -9.27
CA CYS A 332 32.49 9.50 -8.93
C CYS A 332 30.99 9.24 -9.19
N LEU A 333 30.22 10.22 -9.66
CA LEU A 333 28.83 10.04 -10.05
C LEU A 333 28.68 9.88 -11.58
N PRO A 334 27.52 9.38 -12.05
CA PRO A 334 27.16 9.50 -13.46
C PRO A 334 27.09 10.99 -13.89
N PRO A 335 27.40 11.31 -15.16
CA PRO A 335 27.28 12.67 -15.68
C PRO A 335 25.89 13.28 -15.37
N GLY A 336 25.86 14.46 -14.75
CA GLY A 336 24.61 15.18 -14.44
C GLY A 336 24.02 14.95 -13.05
N GLN A 337 24.62 14.09 -12.22
CA GLN A 337 24.28 13.97 -10.80
C GLN A 337 25.22 14.81 -9.91
N SER A 338 24.76 15.16 -8.71
CA SER A 338 25.54 15.92 -7.72
C SER A 338 25.53 15.20 -6.37
N CYS A 339 26.69 15.07 -5.74
CA CYS A 339 26.83 14.47 -4.42
C CYS A 339 26.04 15.27 -3.39
N LEU A 340 26.05 16.60 -3.50
CA LEU A 340 25.30 17.50 -2.61
C LEU A 340 23.79 17.33 -2.77
N ALA A 341 23.31 17.09 -4.00
CA ALA A 341 21.89 16.84 -4.24
C ALA A 341 21.39 15.55 -3.60
N LEU A 342 22.17 14.48 -3.72
CA LEU A 342 21.86 13.19 -3.10
C LEU A 342 21.92 13.30 -1.57
N ALA A 343 22.88 14.03 -1.02
CA ALA A 343 22.97 14.31 0.41
C ALA A 343 21.85 15.23 0.95
N GLN A 344 21.39 16.18 0.13
CA GLN A 344 20.24 17.02 0.48
C GLN A 344 18.94 16.22 0.50
N ARG A 345 18.75 15.28 -0.43
CA ARG A 345 17.59 14.37 -0.47
C ARG A 345 17.50 13.46 0.76
N SER A 346 18.64 13.09 1.36
CA SER A 346 18.66 12.30 2.60
C SER A 346 18.45 13.15 3.87
N GLY A 347 18.43 14.48 3.76
CA GLY A 347 18.15 15.41 4.86
C GLY A 347 19.26 15.49 5.92
N ASN A 348 20.45 14.97 5.62
CA ASN A 348 21.56 14.88 6.58
C ASN A 348 22.54 16.06 6.40
N ALA A 349 22.43 17.07 7.28
CA ALA A 349 23.23 18.29 7.21
C ALA A 349 24.74 18.05 7.40
N ASP A 350 25.11 17.05 8.21
CA ASP A 350 26.50 16.68 8.44
C ASP A 350 27.11 16.02 7.19
N LEU A 351 26.29 15.27 6.44
CA LEU A 351 26.69 14.67 5.16
C LEU A 351 26.97 15.74 4.09
N VAL A 352 26.09 16.75 4.01
CA VAL A 352 26.30 17.93 3.14
C VAL A 352 27.60 18.65 3.53
N ARG A 353 27.86 18.82 4.83
CA ARG A 353 29.09 19.45 5.32
C ARG A 353 30.35 18.66 4.97
N VAL A 354 30.32 17.34 5.15
CA VAL A 354 31.45 16.45 4.80
C VAL A 354 31.74 16.47 3.31
N LEU A 355 30.72 16.49 2.46
CA LEU A 355 30.90 16.57 1.00
C LEU A 355 31.42 17.93 0.53
N LEU A 356 31.00 19.03 1.17
CA LEU A 356 31.55 20.36 0.91
C LEU A 356 33.02 20.45 1.34
N LEU A 357 33.38 19.88 2.49
CA LEU A 357 34.77 19.78 2.94
C LEU A 357 35.62 18.88 2.03
N GLY A 358 34.98 17.87 1.42
CA GLY A 358 35.57 16.98 0.42
C GLY A 358 35.60 17.53 -1.01
N GLY A 359 35.15 18.78 -1.26
CA GLY A 359 35.28 19.45 -2.56
C GLY A 359 34.07 19.40 -3.50
N ALA A 360 32.89 18.93 -3.06
CA ALA A 360 31.68 18.87 -3.91
C ALA A 360 31.09 20.26 -4.25
N GLN A 361 30.57 20.44 -5.47
CA GLN A 361 30.14 21.76 -5.98
C GLN A 361 28.65 22.07 -5.77
N ILE A 362 28.31 23.31 -5.37
CA ILE A 362 26.94 23.80 -5.11
C ILE A 362 26.28 24.27 -6.43
N GLY A 363 25.11 23.72 -6.82
CA GLY A 363 24.17 24.45 -7.70
C GLY A 363 23.56 23.78 -8.95
N LYS A 364 23.34 22.46 -9.03
CA LYS A 364 22.53 21.87 -10.13
C LYS A 364 21.67 20.69 -9.63
N THR A 365 20.33 20.74 -9.76
CA THR A 365 19.48 19.53 -9.58
C THR A 365 18.38 19.37 -10.63
N LYS A 366 18.69 18.60 -11.68
CA LYS A 366 17.76 18.11 -12.72
C LYS A 366 16.69 17.11 -12.21
N ALA A 367 16.84 16.57 -11.00
CA ALA A 367 15.84 15.63 -10.43
C ALA A 367 14.49 16.29 -10.12
N GLN A 368 14.48 17.60 -9.86
CA GLN A 368 13.25 18.35 -9.57
C GLN A 368 12.39 18.54 -10.82
N THR A 369 13.02 18.82 -11.98
CA THR A 369 12.31 19.05 -13.25
C THR A 369 11.55 17.79 -13.71
N TRP A 370 12.12 16.60 -13.49
CA TRP A 370 11.48 15.32 -13.78
C TRP A 370 10.18 15.10 -12.99
N VAL A 371 10.22 15.35 -11.68
CA VAL A 371 9.03 15.19 -10.81
C VAL A 371 7.96 16.23 -11.17
N ASP A 372 8.39 17.45 -11.48
CA ASP A 372 7.49 18.52 -11.91
C ASP A 372 6.75 18.12 -13.21
N ASN A 373 7.48 17.61 -14.21
CA ASN A 373 6.93 17.16 -15.49
C ASN A 373 6.02 15.93 -15.35
N ALA A 374 6.33 14.99 -14.46
CA ALA A 374 5.45 13.86 -14.17
C ALA A 374 4.07 14.31 -13.65
N LEU A 375 4.06 15.26 -12.71
CA LEU A 375 2.83 15.86 -12.18
C LEU A 375 2.11 16.65 -13.26
N TYR A 376 2.84 17.46 -14.02
CA TYR A 376 2.25 18.36 -15.02
C TYR A 376 1.61 17.61 -16.18
N LEU A 377 2.29 16.57 -16.67
CA LEU A 377 1.80 15.70 -17.73
C LEU A 377 0.51 14.99 -17.29
N HIS A 378 0.48 14.49 -16.06
CA HIS A 378 -0.71 13.85 -15.49
C HIS A 378 -1.89 14.82 -15.33
N LYS A 379 -1.61 16.07 -14.96
CA LYS A 379 -2.65 17.06 -14.61
C LYS A 379 -3.16 17.90 -15.77
N ALA A 380 -2.34 18.10 -16.80
CA ALA A 380 -2.66 19.04 -17.87
C ALA A 380 -2.22 18.55 -19.26
N SER A 381 -1.67 17.34 -19.39
CA SER A 381 -1.04 16.85 -20.64
C SER A 381 0.00 17.84 -21.18
N LYS A 382 0.74 18.51 -20.28
CA LYS A 382 1.75 19.52 -20.60
C LYS A 382 3.12 19.16 -20.02
N LEU A 383 4.17 19.68 -20.65
CA LEU A 383 5.56 19.57 -20.17
C LEU A 383 6.23 20.93 -20.11
N MET A 384 7.08 21.13 -19.12
CA MET A 384 8.03 22.25 -19.06
C MET A 384 9.34 21.83 -19.71
N LEU A 385 9.70 22.52 -20.79
CA LEU A 385 10.96 22.32 -21.48
C LEU A 385 11.59 23.67 -21.79
N ALA A 386 12.73 23.98 -21.17
CA ALA A 386 13.47 25.22 -21.45
C ALA A 386 13.98 25.22 -22.90
N PRO A 387 14.12 26.40 -23.54
CA PRO A 387 14.78 26.49 -24.84
C PRO A 387 16.23 25.98 -24.71
N GLY A 388 16.68 25.23 -25.71
CA GLY A 388 18.04 24.69 -25.72
C GLY A 388 19.09 25.80 -25.86
N GLN A 389 20.30 25.50 -25.38
CA GLN A 389 21.41 26.46 -25.36
C GLN A 389 22.32 26.35 -26.60
N GLY A 390 21.96 25.50 -27.57
CA GLY A 390 22.76 25.24 -28.77
C GLY A 390 22.75 26.39 -29.79
N ALA A 391 23.84 26.52 -30.55
CA ALA A 391 24.00 27.54 -31.60
C ALA A 391 23.24 27.22 -32.90
N LEU A 392 22.78 25.99 -33.10
CA LEU A 392 22.07 25.51 -34.29
C LEU A 392 20.90 24.58 -33.89
N PRO A 393 19.77 24.61 -34.63
CA PRO A 393 18.63 23.73 -34.37
C PRO A 393 18.96 22.25 -34.63
N LEU A 394 18.36 21.35 -33.85
CA LEU A 394 18.47 19.91 -34.03
C LEU A 394 18.00 19.46 -35.42
N PRO A 395 18.67 18.49 -36.06
CA PRO A 395 18.18 17.91 -37.31
C PRO A 395 16.78 17.30 -37.13
N GLY A 396 15.86 17.60 -38.06
CA GLY A 396 14.46 17.18 -37.97
C GLY A 396 14.22 15.66 -37.85
N GLN A 397 15.18 14.83 -38.31
CA GLN A 397 15.12 13.37 -38.16
C GLN A 397 15.00 12.91 -36.70
N TYR A 398 15.59 13.64 -35.75
CA TYR A 398 15.53 13.30 -34.33
C TYR A 398 14.13 13.55 -33.76
N LEU A 399 13.49 14.66 -34.17
CA LEU A 399 12.10 14.96 -33.83
C LEU A 399 11.17 13.89 -34.41
N VAL A 400 11.38 13.47 -35.66
CA VAL A 400 10.60 12.37 -36.29
C VAL A 400 10.76 11.06 -35.50
N GLY A 401 11.99 10.72 -35.10
CA GLY A 401 12.25 9.52 -34.29
C GLY A 401 11.56 9.57 -32.92
N LEU A 402 11.67 10.69 -32.20
CA LEU A 402 10.94 10.92 -30.95
C LEU A 402 9.43 10.79 -31.15
N GLN A 403 8.90 11.45 -32.18
CA GLN A 403 7.47 11.46 -32.51
C GLN A 403 6.95 10.04 -32.80
N LYS A 404 7.70 9.22 -33.53
CA LYS A 404 7.33 7.82 -33.79
C LYS A 404 7.35 6.96 -32.52
N ASN A 405 8.30 7.18 -31.62
CA ASN A 405 8.40 6.45 -30.35
C ASN A 405 7.26 6.80 -29.37
N ILE A 406 6.79 8.05 -29.35
CA ILE A 406 5.62 8.41 -28.53
C ILE A 406 4.29 8.06 -29.20
N GLU A 407 4.25 8.04 -30.55
CA GLU A 407 3.09 7.60 -31.33
C GLU A 407 2.76 6.13 -31.03
N SER A 408 3.76 5.25 -30.88
CA SER A 408 3.54 3.86 -30.45
C SER A 408 2.98 3.74 -29.03
N LEU A 409 3.02 4.81 -28.23
CA LEU A 409 2.39 4.88 -26.91
C LEU A 409 1.02 5.60 -26.95
N GLY A 410 0.58 6.05 -28.12
CA GLY A 410 -0.69 6.75 -28.32
C GLY A 410 -0.62 8.27 -28.09
N PHE A 411 0.55 8.90 -28.19
CA PHE A 411 0.75 10.33 -27.96
C PHE A 411 1.34 11.08 -29.16
N VAL A 412 1.15 12.39 -29.20
CA VAL A 412 1.72 13.30 -30.21
C VAL A 412 2.15 14.63 -29.58
N LEU A 413 3.26 15.22 -30.05
CA LEU A 413 3.65 16.55 -29.59
C LEU A 413 2.81 17.62 -30.28
N SER A 414 2.43 18.67 -29.55
CA SER A 414 1.86 19.84 -30.20
C SER A 414 2.90 20.61 -31.01
N PRO A 415 2.49 21.44 -31.99
CA PRO A 415 3.42 22.23 -32.80
C PRO A 415 4.40 23.05 -31.96
N ALA A 416 3.91 23.72 -30.90
CA ALA A 416 4.74 24.53 -30.01
C ALA A 416 5.78 23.72 -29.24
N LEU A 417 5.44 22.51 -28.79
CA LEU A 417 6.38 21.63 -28.10
C LEU A 417 7.39 21.04 -29.08
N ALA A 418 6.96 20.67 -30.29
CA ALA A 418 7.83 20.20 -31.35
C ALA A 418 8.88 21.26 -31.76
N GLU A 419 8.46 22.51 -31.92
CA GLU A 419 9.37 23.64 -32.15
C GLU A 419 10.36 23.81 -31.00
N ARG A 420 9.90 23.69 -29.74
CA ARG A 420 10.77 23.74 -28.57
C ARG A 420 11.81 22.63 -28.57
N VAL A 421 11.42 21.40 -28.93
CA VAL A 421 12.35 20.27 -29.02
C VAL A 421 13.44 20.51 -30.07
N LEU A 422 13.10 21.16 -31.20
CA LEU A 422 14.10 21.50 -32.23
C LEU A 422 15.17 22.49 -31.75
N THR A 423 14.94 23.22 -30.65
CA THR A 423 15.93 24.13 -30.07
C THR A 423 16.99 23.44 -29.21
N LEU A 424 16.77 22.18 -28.82
CA LEU A 424 17.68 21.43 -27.95
C LEU A 424 18.98 21.06 -28.67
N SER A 425 20.01 20.68 -27.92
CA SER A 425 21.17 19.93 -28.41
C SER A 425 20.93 18.42 -28.35
N GLU A 426 21.74 17.61 -29.04
CA GLU A 426 21.62 16.14 -29.00
C GLU A 426 21.68 15.55 -27.57
N PRO A 427 22.59 16.00 -26.66
CA PRO A 427 22.58 15.55 -25.27
C PRO A 427 21.30 15.94 -24.52
N GLU A 428 20.81 17.17 -24.71
CA GLU A 428 19.58 17.66 -24.06
C GLU A 428 18.34 16.89 -24.56
N LEU A 429 18.28 16.57 -25.85
CA LEU A 429 17.22 15.73 -26.41
C LEU A 429 17.27 14.32 -25.83
N LYS A 430 18.46 13.73 -25.71
CA LYS A 430 18.63 12.39 -25.14
C LYS A 430 18.15 12.36 -23.69
N GLU A 431 18.48 13.37 -22.90
CA GLU A 431 17.97 13.53 -21.53
C GLU A 431 16.43 13.65 -21.51
N PHE A 432 15.87 14.54 -22.32
CA PHE A 432 14.42 14.72 -22.43
C PHE A 432 13.70 13.42 -22.83
N TYR A 433 14.26 12.67 -23.77
CA TYR A 433 13.74 11.38 -24.21
C TYR A 433 13.69 10.36 -23.06
N PHE A 434 14.76 10.22 -22.28
CA PHE A 434 14.82 9.28 -21.16
C PHE A 434 13.95 9.71 -19.98
N GLU A 435 13.58 10.98 -19.87
CA GLU A 435 12.58 11.47 -18.93
C GLU A 435 11.15 11.19 -19.40
N LEU A 436 10.85 11.49 -20.67
CA LEU A 436 9.49 11.43 -21.22
C LEU A 436 8.98 10.00 -21.41
N ILE A 437 9.77 9.12 -22.01
CA ILE A 437 9.30 7.78 -22.41
C ILE A 437 8.84 6.94 -21.22
N PRO A 438 9.56 6.87 -20.08
CA PRO A 438 9.08 6.14 -18.90
C PRO A 438 7.76 6.67 -18.37
N LEU A 439 7.55 7.99 -18.36
CA LEU A 439 6.30 8.61 -17.91
C LEU A 439 5.12 8.19 -18.78
N LEU A 440 5.28 8.28 -20.11
CA LEU A 440 4.24 7.86 -21.05
C LEU A 440 3.94 6.36 -20.92
N LYS A 441 4.97 5.50 -20.83
CA LYS A 441 4.80 4.06 -20.58
C LYS A 441 4.06 3.77 -19.27
N GLN A 442 4.29 4.55 -18.23
CA GLN A 442 3.58 4.39 -16.95
C GLN A 442 2.10 4.77 -17.05
N MET A 443 1.81 5.86 -17.77
CA MET A 443 0.44 6.35 -17.99
C MET A 443 -0.42 5.32 -18.72
N VAL A 444 0.13 4.64 -19.72
CA VAL A 444 -0.57 3.63 -20.52
C VAL A 444 -0.20 2.19 -20.16
N GLY A 445 0.40 1.92 -18.98
CA GLY A 445 0.68 0.55 -18.51
C GLY A 445 1.83 -0.18 -19.21
N ALA A 446 2.36 0.33 -20.33
CA ALA A 446 3.43 -0.26 -21.15
C ALA A 446 4.83 -0.38 -20.51
N HIS A 447 4.97 0.01 -19.25
CA HIS A 447 6.18 -0.18 -18.44
C HIS A 447 6.27 -1.61 -17.86
N LYS A 448 5.25 -2.45 -18.12
CA LYS A 448 5.13 -3.84 -17.66
C LYS A 448 5.18 -4.82 -18.83
N ASN A 449 5.53 -6.07 -18.50
CA ASN A 449 5.64 -7.16 -19.47
C ASN A 449 4.41 -8.06 -19.39
N PHE A 450 3.48 -7.88 -20.34
CA PHE A 450 2.21 -8.60 -20.35
C PHE A 450 2.35 -9.99 -20.97
N ASN A 451 2.32 -11.01 -20.10
CA ASN A 451 2.44 -12.42 -20.48
C ASN A 451 1.22 -13.19 -19.95
N PRO A 452 0.15 -13.32 -20.74
CA PRO A 452 -1.00 -14.13 -20.33
C PRO A 452 -0.67 -15.62 -20.32
N MET A 453 -1.56 -16.42 -19.71
CA MET A 453 -1.43 -17.89 -19.65
C MET A 453 -1.31 -18.53 -21.04
N TYR A 454 -1.98 -17.95 -22.06
CA TYR A 454 -1.96 -18.40 -23.44
C TYR A 454 -1.22 -17.39 -24.34
N PRO A 455 0.00 -17.70 -24.83
CA PRO A 455 0.86 -16.73 -25.51
C PRO A 455 0.35 -16.27 -26.89
N ASN A 456 -0.62 -16.99 -27.48
CA ASN A 456 -1.23 -16.66 -28.78
C ASN A 456 -2.69 -16.20 -28.63
N PHE A 457 -3.04 -15.59 -27.48
CA PHE A 457 -4.34 -14.95 -27.26
C PHE A 457 -4.63 -13.85 -28.30
N PRO A 458 -5.88 -13.65 -28.76
CA PRO A 458 -7.12 -14.37 -28.40
C PRO A 458 -7.38 -15.65 -29.20
N GLU A 459 -6.83 -15.76 -30.41
CA GLU A 459 -7.15 -16.82 -31.37
C GLU A 459 -6.91 -18.23 -30.81
N GLN A 460 -5.83 -18.41 -30.04
CA GLN A 460 -5.53 -19.69 -29.39
C GLN A 460 -6.67 -20.16 -28.48
N VAL A 461 -7.19 -19.29 -27.60
CA VAL A 461 -8.27 -19.67 -26.68
C VAL A 461 -9.57 -19.92 -27.46
N MET A 462 -9.84 -19.09 -28.47
CA MET A 462 -11.01 -19.24 -29.33
C MET A 462 -11.05 -20.57 -30.09
N ASN A 463 -9.90 -21.05 -30.56
CA ASN A 463 -9.80 -22.31 -31.31
C ASN A 463 -9.66 -23.55 -30.41
N MET A 464 -9.19 -23.40 -29.17
CA MET A 464 -8.97 -24.51 -28.24
C MET A 464 -10.29 -25.16 -27.76
N PRO A 465 -10.43 -26.49 -27.71
CA PRO A 465 -11.65 -27.12 -27.21
C PRO A 465 -11.84 -26.88 -25.70
N LYS A 466 -13.10 -26.79 -25.25
CA LYS A 466 -13.44 -26.46 -23.84
C LYS A 466 -12.80 -27.42 -22.83
N TRP A 467 -12.69 -28.71 -23.16
CA TRP A 467 -12.09 -29.71 -22.26
C TRP A 467 -10.60 -29.46 -22.01
N GLU A 468 -9.86 -28.97 -23.01
CA GLU A 468 -8.43 -28.68 -22.89
C GLU A 468 -8.20 -27.45 -22.02
N LEU A 469 -9.01 -26.39 -22.22
CA LEU A 469 -9.03 -25.22 -21.35
C LEU A 469 -9.28 -25.60 -19.88
N GLN A 470 -10.25 -26.50 -19.63
CA GLN A 470 -10.56 -27.00 -18.28
C GLN A 470 -9.41 -27.84 -17.71
N LEU A 471 -8.81 -28.71 -18.51
CA LEU A 471 -7.66 -29.52 -18.07
C LEU A 471 -6.46 -28.64 -17.71
N ASN A 472 -6.16 -27.63 -18.53
CA ASN A 472 -5.09 -26.67 -18.27
C ASN A 472 -5.32 -25.92 -16.96
N ALA A 473 -6.54 -25.46 -16.70
CA ALA A 473 -6.88 -24.82 -15.42
C ALA A 473 -6.73 -25.77 -14.23
N LEU A 474 -7.23 -27.01 -14.34
CA LEU A 474 -7.09 -28.04 -13.29
C LEU A 474 -5.62 -28.36 -12.97
N LEU A 475 -4.78 -28.51 -14.01
CA LEU A 475 -3.34 -28.74 -13.84
C LEU A 475 -2.65 -27.53 -13.21
N HIS A 476 -3.04 -26.31 -13.60
CA HIS A 476 -2.53 -25.08 -13.01
C HIS A 476 -2.82 -25.02 -11.51
N TYR A 477 -4.09 -25.19 -11.12
CA TYR A 477 -4.51 -25.16 -9.72
C TYR A 477 -3.89 -26.28 -8.89
N TRP A 478 -3.77 -27.48 -9.46
CA TRP A 478 -3.09 -28.58 -8.78
C TRP A 478 -1.62 -28.27 -8.55
N GLY A 479 -0.95 -27.69 -9.55
CA GLY A 479 0.42 -27.22 -9.44
C GLY A 479 0.59 -26.22 -8.29
N ASP A 480 -0.25 -25.20 -8.23
CA ASP A 480 -0.21 -24.21 -7.15
C ASP A 480 -0.49 -24.84 -5.78
N ALA A 481 -1.41 -25.80 -5.68
CA ALA A 481 -1.71 -26.52 -4.44
C ALA A 481 -0.52 -27.34 -3.89
N ILE A 482 0.37 -27.81 -4.76
CA ILE A 482 1.59 -28.56 -4.37
C ILE A 482 2.86 -27.68 -4.38
N GLY A 483 2.71 -26.36 -4.55
CA GLY A 483 3.83 -25.41 -4.59
C GLY A 483 4.72 -25.53 -5.84
N LYS A 484 4.22 -26.14 -6.93
CA LYS A 484 4.91 -26.23 -8.22
C LYS A 484 4.02 -25.63 -9.29
N ARG A 485 4.25 -24.37 -9.67
CA ARG A 485 3.47 -23.73 -10.73
C ARG A 485 3.55 -24.52 -12.03
N ILE A 486 2.38 -24.93 -12.53
CA ILE A 486 2.22 -25.59 -13.83
C ILE A 486 1.48 -24.60 -14.73
N LEU A 487 2.13 -24.13 -15.79
CA LEU A 487 1.48 -23.35 -16.85
C LEU A 487 1.55 -24.17 -18.14
N PRO A 488 0.53 -24.09 -19.00
CA PRO A 488 0.57 -24.80 -20.27
C PRO A 488 1.64 -24.17 -21.17
N HIS A 489 2.43 -25.01 -21.84
CA HIS A 489 3.51 -24.57 -22.71
C HIS A 489 3.06 -24.62 -24.18
N TYR A 490 3.11 -23.47 -24.85
CA TYR A 490 2.84 -23.34 -26.28
C TYR A 490 3.89 -22.44 -26.92
N GLU A 491 4.25 -22.71 -28.17
CA GLU A 491 5.15 -21.85 -28.93
C GLU A 491 4.47 -20.52 -29.27
N LYS A 492 5.16 -19.38 -29.05
CA LYS A 492 4.66 -18.05 -29.42
C LYS A 492 4.74 -17.89 -30.94
N ALA A 493 3.60 -17.75 -31.60
CA ALA A 493 3.51 -17.51 -33.03
C ALA A 493 3.89 -16.06 -33.37
N GLN A 494 4.41 -15.86 -34.58
CA GLN A 494 4.68 -14.52 -35.10
C GLN A 494 3.37 -13.82 -35.43
N ARG A 495 3.22 -12.57 -34.96
CA ARG A 495 2.02 -11.76 -35.19
C ARG A 495 2.25 -10.75 -36.33
N PRO A 496 1.22 -10.41 -37.13
CA PRO A 496 1.30 -9.30 -38.06
C PRO A 496 1.62 -7.98 -37.35
N ALA A 497 2.23 -7.03 -38.05
CA ALA A 497 2.42 -5.67 -37.54
C ALA A 497 1.07 -5.03 -37.17
N LEU A 498 1.08 -4.07 -36.24
CA LEU A 498 -0.14 -3.40 -35.80
C LEU A 498 -0.88 -2.76 -36.98
N GLN A 499 -2.15 -3.10 -37.13
CA GLN A 499 -3.03 -2.57 -38.18
C GLN A 499 -4.06 -1.57 -37.63
N ASP A 500 -4.24 -1.50 -36.31
CA ASP A 500 -5.19 -0.59 -35.67
C ASP A 500 -4.77 0.88 -35.85
N GLU A 501 -5.68 1.72 -36.32
CA GLU A 501 -5.52 3.18 -36.34
C GLU A 501 -6.26 3.80 -35.15
N THR A 502 -5.54 4.55 -34.31
CA THR A 502 -6.11 5.19 -33.13
C THR A 502 -5.79 6.68 -33.06
N PRO A 503 -6.71 7.51 -32.54
CA PRO A 503 -6.47 8.93 -32.33
C PRO A 503 -5.40 9.13 -31.25
N LEU A 504 -4.43 9.98 -31.55
CA LEU A 504 -3.31 10.27 -30.65
C LEU A 504 -3.66 11.36 -29.63
N LYS A 505 -3.09 11.25 -28.44
CA LYS A 505 -3.25 12.22 -27.35
C LYS A 505 -2.17 13.28 -27.46
N GLN A 506 -2.56 14.53 -27.66
CA GLN A 506 -1.62 15.64 -27.78
C GLN A 506 -0.97 15.98 -26.42
N ILE A 507 0.33 16.26 -26.44
CA ILE A 507 1.12 16.78 -25.33
C ILE A 507 1.56 18.20 -25.67
N ASP A 508 1.18 19.16 -24.82
CA ASP A 508 1.43 20.58 -25.03
C ASP A 508 2.67 21.11 -24.30
N LEU A 509 3.21 22.23 -24.79
CA LEU A 509 4.23 22.98 -24.06
C LEU A 509 3.56 23.81 -22.97
N GLY A 510 4.12 23.77 -21.76
CA GLY A 510 3.71 24.60 -20.64
C GLY A 510 4.88 25.35 -20.00
N ASP A 511 4.56 26.30 -19.13
CA ASP A 511 5.53 27.06 -18.35
C ASP A 511 5.31 26.91 -16.84
N ASN A 512 6.20 27.56 -16.06
CA ASN A 512 6.12 27.51 -14.60
C ASN A 512 4.92 28.27 -14.03
N ALA A 513 4.43 29.31 -14.71
CA ALA A 513 3.26 30.06 -14.24
C ALA A 513 1.99 29.20 -14.36
N ASP A 514 1.82 28.53 -15.51
CA ASP A 514 0.78 27.53 -15.73
C ASP A 514 0.91 26.35 -14.75
N PHE A 515 2.13 25.91 -14.45
CA PHE A 515 2.36 24.84 -13.48
C PHE A 515 1.92 25.23 -12.07
N MET A 516 2.26 26.45 -11.63
CA MET A 516 1.82 26.98 -10.33
C MET A 516 0.31 27.22 -10.26
N LEU A 517 -0.36 27.39 -11.41
CA LEU A 517 -1.82 27.46 -11.46
C LEU A 517 -2.48 26.14 -11.01
N ILE A 518 -1.81 24.99 -11.18
CA ILE A 518 -2.28 23.71 -10.64
C ILE A 518 -2.36 23.79 -9.11
N PHE A 519 -1.32 24.27 -8.45
CA PHE A 519 -1.32 24.45 -6.99
C PHE A 519 -2.45 25.38 -6.53
N LYS A 520 -2.65 26.51 -7.23
CA LYS A 520 -3.76 27.43 -6.95
C LYS A 520 -5.12 26.76 -7.08
N ARG A 521 -5.36 25.97 -8.14
CA ARG A 521 -6.61 25.22 -8.36
C ARG A 521 -6.84 24.16 -7.28
N LEU A 522 -5.80 23.44 -6.85
CA LEU A 522 -5.90 22.46 -5.76
C LEU A 522 -6.34 23.09 -4.44
N GLN A 523 -5.83 24.29 -4.12
CA GLN A 523 -6.23 25.05 -2.92
C GLN A 523 -7.69 25.53 -3.01
N LEU A 524 -8.10 26.04 -4.18
CA LEU A 524 -9.42 26.61 -4.42
C LEU A 524 -10.49 25.56 -4.76
N ALA A 525 -10.13 24.28 -4.77
CA ALA A 525 -11.07 23.19 -4.97
C ALA A 525 -12.21 23.26 -3.94
N ARG A 526 -13.44 23.45 -4.43
CA ARG A 526 -14.67 23.59 -3.61
C ARG A 526 -15.16 22.27 -3.02
N MET A 527 -14.48 21.16 -3.34
CA MET A 527 -14.75 19.80 -2.85
C MET A 527 -13.49 19.14 -2.32
N ALA A 528 -13.67 18.07 -1.56
CA ALA A 528 -12.55 17.31 -1.01
C ALA A 528 -11.69 16.72 -2.14
N LEU A 529 -10.39 16.96 -2.06
CA LEU A 529 -9.40 16.45 -3.01
C LEU A 529 -9.36 14.92 -3.06
N SER A 530 -9.02 14.38 -4.24
CA SER A 530 -8.69 12.96 -4.42
C SER A 530 -7.46 12.57 -3.59
N PRO A 531 -7.23 11.27 -3.28
CA PRO A 531 -6.04 10.84 -2.54
C PRO A 531 -4.73 11.27 -3.21
N GLU A 532 -4.70 11.29 -4.55
CA GLU A 532 -3.56 11.74 -5.34
C GLU A 532 -3.36 13.25 -5.24
N ASP A 533 -4.42 14.04 -5.36
CA ASP A 533 -4.36 15.50 -5.25
C ASP A 533 -3.91 15.98 -3.86
N LYS A 534 -4.26 15.23 -2.81
CA LYS A 534 -3.73 15.48 -1.47
C LYS A 534 -2.21 15.31 -1.43
N LYS A 535 -1.68 14.29 -2.12
CA LYS A 535 -0.23 14.07 -2.24
C LYS A 535 0.42 15.19 -3.05
N TYR A 536 -0.19 15.62 -4.15
CA TYR A 536 0.30 16.75 -4.95
C TYR A 536 0.32 18.06 -4.16
N LEU A 537 -0.77 18.36 -3.42
CA LEU A 537 -0.83 19.55 -2.56
C LEU A 537 0.27 19.55 -1.50
N ALA A 538 0.47 18.43 -0.80
CA ALA A 538 1.54 18.29 0.19
C ALA A 538 2.93 18.38 -0.46
N TRP A 539 3.10 17.77 -1.63
CA TRP A 539 4.35 17.82 -2.40
C TRP A 539 4.70 19.24 -2.84
N PHE A 540 3.74 20.06 -3.29
CA PHE A 540 3.99 21.46 -3.66
C PHE A 540 4.56 22.24 -2.48
N VAL A 541 3.96 22.07 -1.30
CA VAL A 541 4.43 22.75 -0.07
C VAL A 541 5.81 22.25 0.35
N ALA A 542 6.03 20.93 0.33
CA ALA A 542 7.30 20.33 0.73
C ALA A 542 8.46 20.67 -0.23
N SER A 543 8.19 20.71 -1.54
CA SER A 543 9.21 20.93 -2.57
C SER A 543 9.54 22.41 -2.80
N ARG A 544 8.56 23.30 -2.66
CA ARG A 544 8.74 24.76 -2.91
C ARG A 544 9.01 25.55 -1.63
N GLY A 545 8.72 25.01 -0.46
CA GLY A 545 8.97 25.67 0.83
C GLY A 545 8.39 27.09 0.87
N GLU A 546 9.20 28.08 1.24
CA GLU A 546 8.77 29.49 1.29
C GLU A 546 8.38 30.07 -0.08
N GLY A 547 8.84 29.49 -1.18
CA GLY A 547 8.45 29.88 -2.54
C GLY A 547 6.96 29.68 -2.84
N ILE A 548 6.24 28.94 -1.99
CA ILE A 548 4.79 28.74 -2.10
C ILE A 548 3.97 29.90 -1.52
N VAL A 549 4.56 30.69 -0.62
CA VAL A 549 3.86 31.74 0.16
C VAL A 549 3.15 32.78 -0.73
N PRO A 550 3.76 33.28 -1.84
CA PRO A 550 3.08 34.22 -2.74
C PRO A 550 1.84 33.64 -3.44
N TYR A 551 1.70 32.32 -3.47
CA TYR A 551 0.61 31.60 -4.15
C TYR A 551 -0.47 31.09 -3.18
N LEU A 552 -0.38 31.44 -1.89
CA LEU A 552 -1.39 31.06 -0.90
C LEU A 552 -2.62 31.95 -1.00
N GLU A 553 -3.79 31.33 -1.01
CA GLU A 553 -5.06 32.02 -1.08
C GLU A 553 -5.60 32.34 0.31
N ALA A 554 -6.07 33.58 0.53
CA ALA A 554 -6.58 34.01 1.82
C ALA A 554 -7.85 33.25 2.27
N HIS A 555 -8.64 32.78 1.31
CA HIS A 555 -9.92 32.12 1.56
C HIS A 555 -9.99 30.77 0.87
N LEU A 556 -10.09 29.70 1.66
CA LEU A 556 -10.21 28.34 1.16
C LEU A 556 -11.65 27.86 1.27
N PRO A 557 -12.29 27.44 0.15
CA PRO A 557 -13.70 27.10 0.15
C PRO A 557 -14.00 25.79 0.90
N GLN A 558 -13.06 24.84 0.89
CA GLN A 558 -13.26 23.52 1.47
C GLN A 558 -12.35 23.29 2.70
N ARG A 559 -12.97 22.90 3.82
CA ARG A 559 -12.35 22.78 5.16
C ARG A 559 -11.34 21.64 5.35
N GLU A 560 -11.57 20.49 4.74
CA GLU A 560 -10.63 19.35 4.69
C GLU A 560 -9.37 19.71 3.90
N ASN A 561 -9.51 20.34 2.74
CA ASN A 561 -8.38 20.80 1.93
C ASN A 561 -7.58 21.86 2.70
N ALA A 562 -8.28 22.78 3.37
CA ALA A 562 -7.67 23.78 4.24
C ALA A 562 -6.88 23.17 5.40
N ALA A 563 -7.44 22.14 6.06
CA ALA A 563 -6.76 21.44 7.14
C ALA A 563 -5.49 20.70 6.66
N LEU A 564 -5.53 20.08 5.47
CA LEU A 564 -4.38 19.42 4.86
C LEU A 564 -3.29 20.41 4.46
N LEU A 565 -3.67 21.51 3.78
CA LEU A 565 -2.73 22.57 3.41
C LEU A 565 -2.07 23.14 4.66
N LEU A 566 -2.86 23.48 5.68
CA LEU A 566 -2.34 24.03 6.92
C LEU A 566 -1.42 23.05 7.66
N ALA A 567 -1.74 21.76 7.68
CA ALA A 567 -0.85 20.74 8.24
C ALA A 567 0.49 20.69 7.50
N ALA A 568 0.46 20.67 6.16
CA ALA A 568 1.67 20.66 5.34
C ALA A 568 2.51 21.94 5.55
N LEU A 569 1.86 23.11 5.60
CA LEU A 569 2.53 24.38 5.87
C LEU A 569 3.19 24.40 7.25
N LEU A 570 2.50 23.92 8.29
CA LEU A 570 3.05 23.83 9.65
C LEU A 570 4.20 22.83 9.78
N GLN A 571 4.25 21.80 8.94
CA GLN A 571 5.31 20.79 8.94
C GLN A 571 6.55 21.25 8.17
N HIS A 572 6.38 22.00 7.08
CA HIS A 572 7.47 22.29 6.14
C HIS A 572 7.97 23.74 6.15
N LEU A 573 7.18 24.72 6.60
CA LEU A 573 7.64 26.09 6.74
C LEU A 573 8.34 26.28 8.10
N LYS A 574 9.64 26.56 8.06
CA LYS A 574 10.42 26.90 9.26
C LYS A 574 10.30 28.40 9.56
N LYS A 575 10.60 28.74 10.81
CA LYS A 575 10.65 30.13 11.29
C LYS A 575 11.75 30.87 10.51
N THR A 576 11.40 31.95 9.83
CA THR A 576 12.38 32.90 9.31
C THR A 576 12.99 33.62 10.53
N ASP A 577 14.21 33.24 10.89
CA ASP A 577 14.99 33.97 11.89
C ASP A 577 15.43 35.30 11.28
N GLY A 578 14.55 36.30 11.39
CA GLY A 578 14.89 37.66 10.99
C GLY A 578 13.73 38.42 10.38
N GLN A 579 12.64 38.65 11.14
CA GLN A 579 12.00 39.96 11.24
C GLN A 579 10.81 39.96 12.24
N THR A 580 10.96 40.83 13.24
CA THR A 580 9.95 41.49 14.08
C THR A 580 9.21 40.71 15.19
N ASN A 581 9.46 41.18 16.42
CA ASN A 581 8.59 41.37 17.59
C ASN A 581 7.68 40.24 18.11
N ALA A 582 7.79 40.03 19.41
CA ALA A 582 7.15 39.00 20.23
C ALA A 582 5.61 39.09 20.40
N GLN A 583 4.84 39.60 19.42
CA GLN A 583 3.38 39.74 19.54
C GLN A 583 2.52 39.07 18.46
N THR A 584 3.07 38.61 17.33
CA THR A 584 2.29 37.91 16.30
C THR A 584 2.92 36.56 15.96
N ASN A 585 2.29 35.48 16.42
CA ASN A 585 2.67 34.13 16.01
C ASN A 585 2.06 33.87 14.63
N TRP A 586 2.83 33.99 13.56
CA TRP A 586 2.37 33.79 12.18
C TRP A 586 1.56 32.50 11.99
N GLN A 587 1.91 31.43 12.73
CA GLN A 587 1.18 30.16 12.71
C GLN A 587 -0.23 30.28 13.27
N THR A 588 -0.41 31.08 14.33
CA THR A 588 -1.71 31.36 14.95
C THR A 588 -2.59 32.18 14.02
N ASP A 589 -2.01 33.16 13.33
CA ASP A 589 -2.76 34.03 12.41
C ASP A 589 -3.11 33.29 11.12
N LEU A 590 -2.17 32.52 10.56
CA LEU A 590 -2.41 31.62 9.43
C LEU A 590 -3.49 30.57 9.74
N ALA A 591 -3.45 29.96 10.93
CA ALA A 591 -4.47 29.00 11.34
C ALA A 591 -5.85 29.67 11.53
N ALA A 592 -5.91 30.90 12.02
CA ALA A 592 -7.16 31.65 12.18
C ALA A 592 -7.81 32.02 10.82
N ASN A 593 -7.00 32.18 9.78
CA ASN A 593 -7.52 32.43 8.42
C ASN A 593 -8.31 31.22 7.89
N TYR A 594 -7.85 30.00 8.18
CA TYR A 594 -8.39 28.78 7.58
C TYR A 594 -9.39 28.00 8.45
N LEU A 595 -9.23 28.03 9.78
CA LEU A 595 -10.09 27.29 10.71
C LEU A 595 -11.27 28.17 11.14
N LYS A 596 -12.52 27.70 10.96
CA LYS A 596 -13.72 28.50 11.28
C LYS A 596 -14.60 27.94 12.39
N ASN A 597 -14.41 26.67 12.76
CA ASN A 597 -15.20 26.01 13.80
C ASN A 597 -14.38 24.94 14.55
N GLY A 598 -14.93 24.44 15.65
CA GLY A 598 -14.28 23.37 16.44
C GLY A 598 -13.98 22.10 15.64
N THR A 599 -14.83 21.74 14.67
CA THR A 599 -14.60 20.55 13.82
C THR A 599 -13.39 20.72 12.90
N ASP A 600 -13.12 21.94 12.43
CA ASP A 600 -11.95 22.22 11.58
C ASP A 600 -10.64 22.03 12.36
N VAL A 601 -10.62 22.39 13.65
CA VAL A 601 -9.46 22.12 14.51
C VAL A 601 -9.22 20.62 14.67
N LEU A 602 -10.30 19.84 14.83
CA LEU A 602 -10.22 18.37 14.85
C LEU A 602 -9.64 17.82 13.54
N ARG A 603 -10.06 18.35 12.38
CA ARG A 603 -9.49 17.97 11.07
C ARG A 603 -8.00 18.28 10.96
N LEU A 604 -7.56 19.45 11.44
CA LEU A 604 -6.14 19.80 11.46
C LEU A 604 -5.34 18.83 12.35
N ALA A 605 -5.84 18.53 13.56
CA ALA A 605 -5.18 17.56 14.44
C ALA A 605 -5.11 16.16 13.81
N THR A 606 -6.16 15.77 13.07
CA THR A 606 -6.19 14.53 12.30
C THR A 606 -5.16 14.53 11.18
N ALA A 607 -5.06 15.62 10.40
CA ALA A 607 -4.09 15.79 9.32
C ALA A 607 -2.65 15.71 9.85
N LEU A 608 -2.34 16.40 10.96
CA LEU A 608 -1.04 16.36 11.64
C LEU A 608 -0.67 14.97 12.19
N SER A 609 -1.66 14.07 12.30
CA SER A 609 -1.48 12.69 12.74
C SER A 609 -1.55 11.69 11.58
N ASN A 610 -1.50 12.16 10.32
CA ASN A 610 -1.66 11.35 9.11
C ASN A 610 -2.95 10.50 9.08
N GLY A 611 -4.04 11.01 9.68
CA GLY A 611 -5.36 10.35 9.67
C GLY A 611 -6.30 10.86 8.57
N ASP A 612 -7.45 10.22 8.43
CA ASP A 612 -8.49 10.63 7.49
C ASP A 612 -9.17 11.96 7.90
N VAL A 613 -8.80 13.05 7.24
CA VAL A 613 -9.35 14.40 7.45
C VAL A 613 -10.85 14.53 7.18
N SER A 614 -11.46 13.53 6.53
CA SER A 614 -12.91 13.46 6.39
C SER A 614 -13.62 13.11 7.70
N LEU A 615 -12.88 12.58 8.66
CA LEU A 615 -13.35 12.10 9.96
C LEU A 615 -14.36 10.95 9.82
N ALA A 616 -14.27 10.16 8.74
CA ALA A 616 -15.05 8.94 8.56
C ALA A 616 -14.39 7.79 9.33
N GLU A 617 -13.06 7.73 9.31
CA GLU A 617 -12.28 6.74 10.06
C GLU A 617 -11.75 7.31 11.39
N ASN A 618 -11.55 6.41 12.36
CA ASN A 618 -11.02 6.75 13.66
C ASN A 618 -9.53 7.08 13.56
N THR A 619 -9.15 8.33 13.86
CA THR A 619 -7.73 8.72 13.90
C THR A 619 -7.05 8.30 15.20
N ARG A 620 -5.84 7.72 15.10
CA ARG A 620 -4.90 7.58 16.21
C ARG A 620 -4.01 8.82 16.26
N PHE A 621 -4.27 9.73 17.19
CA PHE A 621 -3.50 10.97 17.30
C PHE A 621 -2.06 10.74 17.77
N VAL A 622 -1.12 11.43 17.14
CA VAL A 622 0.29 11.47 17.58
C VAL A 622 0.46 12.32 18.83
N SER A 623 1.63 12.24 19.47
CA SER A 623 1.97 13.19 20.53
C SER A 623 2.30 14.55 19.91
N PHE A 624 1.55 15.59 20.27
CA PHE A 624 1.81 16.95 19.78
C PHE A 624 2.88 17.65 20.63
N SER A 625 3.73 18.44 19.99
CA SER A 625 4.68 19.33 20.67
C SER A 625 3.95 20.45 21.44
N LYS A 626 4.57 21.01 22.48
CA LYS A 626 3.98 22.10 23.28
C LYS A 626 3.52 23.30 22.42
N PRO A 627 4.25 23.74 21.36
CA PRO A 627 3.75 24.76 20.43
C PRO A 627 2.45 24.37 19.73
N ILE A 628 2.37 23.16 19.18
CA ILE A 628 1.17 22.68 18.46
C ILE A 628 -0.02 22.51 19.42
N ARG A 629 0.19 22.01 20.65
CA ARG A 629 -0.87 21.95 21.67
C ARG A 629 -1.46 23.33 21.95
N ARG A 630 -0.59 24.34 22.15
CA ARG A 630 -1.00 25.74 22.38
C ARG A 630 -1.71 26.34 21.17
N LEU A 631 -1.28 26.01 19.96
CA LEU A 631 -1.94 26.43 18.72
C LEU A 631 -3.36 25.87 18.65
N LEU A 632 -3.51 24.56 18.78
CA LEU A 632 -4.81 23.89 18.66
C LEU A 632 -5.79 24.34 19.77
N LEU A 633 -5.34 24.39 21.02
CA LEU A 633 -6.17 24.89 22.14
C LEU A 633 -6.51 26.38 21.99
N GLY A 634 -5.56 27.19 21.53
CA GLY A 634 -5.79 28.62 21.28
C GLY A 634 -6.79 28.88 20.15
N GLN A 635 -6.85 28.02 19.13
CA GLN A 635 -7.90 28.11 18.11
C GLN A 635 -9.26 27.68 18.68
N LEU A 636 -9.34 26.59 19.46
CA LEU A 636 -10.58 26.15 20.10
C LEU A 636 -11.16 27.21 21.04
N GLU A 637 -10.31 27.90 21.80
CA GLU A 637 -10.72 28.98 22.74
C GLU A 637 -11.51 30.09 22.02
N ARG A 638 -11.18 30.37 20.76
CA ARG A 638 -11.79 31.44 19.96
C ARG A 638 -13.12 31.03 19.31
N MET A 639 -13.46 29.74 19.27
CA MET A 639 -14.63 29.25 18.53
C MET A 639 -15.91 29.40 19.34
N GLU A 640 -16.94 30.00 18.75
CA GLU A 640 -18.26 30.15 19.37
C GLU A 640 -19.02 28.82 19.44
N ASP A 641 -18.87 27.97 18.43
CA ASP A 641 -19.61 26.71 18.25
C ASP A 641 -18.96 25.50 18.97
N LEU A 642 -17.96 25.73 19.82
CA LEU A 642 -17.12 24.68 20.41
C LEU A 642 -17.94 23.56 21.08
N ALA A 643 -18.95 23.92 21.87
CA ALA A 643 -19.80 22.95 22.56
C ALA A 643 -20.60 22.07 21.59
N GLU A 644 -21.17 22.65 20.52
CA GLU A 644 -21.90 21.90 19.48
C GLU A 644 -20.94 20.96 18.72
N ALA A 645 -19.74 21.44 18.36
CA ALA A 645 -18.73 20.64 17.68
C ALA A 645 -18.30 19.41 18.52
N LEU A 646 -18.03 19.61 19.82
CA LEU A 646 -17.66 18.54 20.75
C LEU A 646 -18.77 17.49 20.89
N GLN A 647 -20.03 17.91 21.01
CA GLN A 647 -21.14 16.98 21.15
C GLN A 647 -21.51 16.23 19.88
N LYS A 648 -21.29 16.85 18.72
CA LYS A 648 -21.50 16.18 17.42
C LYS A 648 -20.51 15.04 17.21
N ARG A 649 -19.31 15.13 17.81
CA ARG A 649 -18.22 14.15 17.66
C ARG A 649 -17.51 13.88 19.00
N PRO A 650 -18.21 13.31 19.99
CA PRO A 650 -17.71 13.23 21.36
C PRO A 650 -16.45 12.36 21.47
N GLU A 651 -16.46 11.18 20.85
CA GLU A 651 -15.35 10.23 20.96
C GLU A 651 -14.04 10.71 20.28
N PRO A 652 -14.06 11.27 19.05
CA PRO A 652 -12.87 11.91 18.48
C PRO A 652 -12.29 13.04 19.37
N PHE A 653 -13.15 13.89 19.94
CA PHE A 653 -12.68 14.99 20.78
C PHE A 653 -12.15 14.53 22.14
N LYS A 654 -12.74 13.49 22.75
CA LYS A 654 -12.20 12.87 23.97
C LYS A 654 -10.77 12.37 23.75
N ARG A 655 -10.53 11.62 22.66
CA ARG A 655 -9.20 11.14 22.27
C ARG A 655 -8.22 12.27 21.97
N LEU A 656 -8.69 13.34 21.31
CA LEU A 656 -7.85 14.52 21.07
C LEU A 656 -7.47 15.22 22.39
N ALA A 657 -8.40 15.34 23.34
CA ALA A 657 -8.16 15.96 24.64
C ALA A 657 -7.08 15.23 25.46
N GLU A 658 -6.97 13.91 25.32
CA GLU A 658 -5.88 13.11 25.92
C GLU A 658 -4.50 13.52 25.41
N ARG A 659 -4.39 14.05 24.18
CA ARG A 659 -3.12 14.52 23.58
C ARG A 659 -2.87 16.00 23.76
N LEU A 660 -3.93 16.81 23.89
CA LEU A 660 -3.82 18.26 24.09
C LEU A 660 -3.56 18.66 25.54
N HIS A 661 -3.95 17.82 26.50
CA HIS A 661 -3.93 18.11 27.93
C HIS A 661 -4.51 19.49 28.31
N PRO A 662 -5.80 19.78 28.01
CA PRO A 662 -6.41 21.10 28.28
C PRO A 662 -6.26 21.58 29.73
N GLY A 663 -6.22 20.66 30.70
CA GLY A 663 -6.06 20.98 32.12
C GLY A 663 -4.72 21.65 32.47
N GLU A 664 -3.64 21.35 31.75
CA GLU A 664 -2.34 22.01 31.93
C GLU A 664 -2.39 23.50 31.51
N TYR A 665 -3.33 23.85 30.63
CA TYR A 665 -3.48 25.19 30.06
C TYR A 665 -4.77 25.90 30.51
N LYS A 666 -5.42 25.45 31.58
CA LYS A 666 -6.72 25.97 32.06
C LYS A 666 -6.74 27.48 32.34
N THR A 667 -5.61 28.06 32.74
CA THR A 667 -5.49 29.51 32.98
C THR A 667 -5.38 30.31 31.69
N ARG A 668 -4.89 29.68 30.60
CA ARG A 668 -4.68 30.31 29.30
C ARG A 668 -5.83 30.07 28.33
N PHE A 669 -6.51 28.92 28.43
CA PHE A 669 -7.62 28.51 27.56
C PHE A 669 -8.82 27.98 28.40
N PRO A 670 -9.46 28.84 29.21
CA PRO A 670 -10.53 28.45 30.13
C PRO A 670 -11.78 27.93 29.41
N LYS A 671 -12.19 28.53 28.29
CA LYS A 671 -13.38 28.08 27.53
C LYS A 671 -13.18 26.69 26.96
N ALA A 672 -12.00 26.42 26.38
CA ALA A 672 -11.66 25.11 25.85
C ALA A 672 -11.62 24.06 26.96
N PHE A 673 -11.04 24.40 28.12
CA PHE A 673 -10.99 23.50 29.28
C PHE A 673 -12.39 23.11 29.77
N GLU A 674 -13.27 24.08 30.02
CA GLU A 674 -14.63 23.81 30.51
C GLU A 674 -15.46 23.01 29.48
N ALA A 675 -15.29 23.28 28.18
CA ALA A 675 -15.97 22.50 27.14
C ALA A 675 -15.52 21.02 27.12
N PHE A 676 -14.22 20.75 27.23
CA PHE A 676 -13.72 19.36 27.33
C PHE A 676 -14.10 18.67 28.65
N LYS A 677 -14.20 19.43 29.75
CA LYS A 677 -14.66 18.93 31.05
C LYS A 677 -16.14 18.54 31.00
N ALA A 678 -17.00 19.38 30.45
CA ALA A 678 -18.42 19.07 30.25
C ALA A 678 -18.63 17.84 29.35
N LEU A 679 -17.83 17.70 28.29
CA LEU A 679 -17.84 16.53 27.40
C LEU A 679 -17.47 15.23 28.14
N ARG A 680 -16.45 15.27 29.03
CA ARG A 680 -16.04 14.11 29.84
C ARG A 680 -17.09 13.73 30.88
N GLN A 681 -17.85 14.69 31.38
CA GLN A 681 -18.94 14.48 32.34
C GLN A 681 -20.25 14.00 31.70
N GLY A 682 -20.32 13.88 30.37
CA GLY A 682 -21.50 13.33 29.69
C GLY A 682 -22.73 14.25 29.66
N GLN A 683 -22.56 15.57 29.84
CA GLN A 683 -23.66 16.52 29.80
C GLN A 683 -24.29 16.59 28.39
N LYS A 684 -25.60 16.34 28.28
CA LYS A 684 -26.37 16.44 27.01
C LYS A 684 -26.86 17.88 26.84
N LEU A 685 -26.49 18.56 25.75
CA LEU A 685 -27.03 19.87 25.37
C LEU A 685 -28.03 19.70 24.22
N PRO A 686 -29.03 20.59 24.08
CA PRO A 686 -29.94 20.59 22.94
C PRO A 686 -29.19 20.93 21.65
N THR A 687 -29.38 20.12 20.59
CA THR A 687 -28.76 20.33 19.28
C THR A 687 -29.79 20.80 18.26
N PHE A 688 -29.37 21.66 17.34
CA PHE A 688 -30.21 22.16 16.24
C PHE A 688 -30.94 21.03 15.48
N GLY A 689 -30.23 19.95 15.16
CA GLY A 689 -30.81 18.83 14.41
C GLY A 689 -31.95 18.15 15.16
N ARG A 690 -31.83 17.98 16.48
CA ARG A 690 -32.90 17.40 17.30
C ARG A 690 -34.15 18.27 17.29
N SER A 691 -34.00 19.59 17.41
CA SER A 691 -35.12 20.52 17.37
C SER A 691 -35.85 20.48 16.02
N VAL A 692 -35.11 20.36 14.91
CA VAL A 692 -35.70 20.21 13.57
C VAL A 692 -36.43 18.87 13.43
N GLU A 693 -35.84 17.75 13.88
CA GLU A 693 -36.50 16.43 13.81
C GLU A 693 -37.79 16.39 14.63
N MET A 694 -37.81 16.99 15.82
CA MET A 694 -39.01 17.07 16.66
C MET A 694 -40.12 17.84 15.95
N ALA A 695 -39.82 19.04 15.43
CA ALA A 695 -40.79 19.84 14.70
C ALA A 695 -41.35 19.12 13.46
N LEU A 696 -40.51 18.37 12.73
CA LEU A 696 -40.95 17.59 11.57
C LEU A 696 -41.81 16.38 11.97
N ALA A 697 -41.45 15.68 13.05
CA ALA A 697 -42.21 14.53 13.56
C ALA A 697 -43.61 14.94 14.06
N GLU A 698 -43.71 16.11 14.68
CA GLU A 698 -44.97 16.72 15.15
C GLU A 698 -45.75 17.42 14.02
N ARG A 699 -45.20 17.43 12.79
CA ARG A 699 -45.74 18.12 11.59
C ARG A 699 -45.91 19.64 11.76
N GLU A 700 -45.12 20.24 12.65
CA GLU A 700 -45.05 21.69 12.82
C GLU A 700 -44.13 22.33 11.77
N ILE A 701 -44.62 22.45 10.53
CA ILE A 701 -43.83 22.97 9.40
C ILE A 701 -43.36 24.41 9.65
N SER A 702 -44.19 25.25 10.27
CA SER A 702 -43.85 26.64 10.62
C SER A 702 -42.62 26.70 11.55
N THR A 703 -42.62 25.88 12.61
CA THR A 703 -41.52 25.77 13.57
C THR A 703 -40.25 25.23 12.90
N ALA A 704 -40.37 24.21 12.06
CA ALA A 704 -39.26 23.66 11.29
C ALA A 704 -38.67 24.69 10.31
N LEU A 705 -39.51 25.48 9.64
CA LEU A 705 -39.09 26.54 8.71
C LEU A 705 -38.31 27.65 9.42
N VAL A 706 -38.78 28.13 10.59
CA VAL A 706 -38.06 29.14 11.37
C VAL A 706 -36.66 28.66 11.73
N LEU A 707 -36.53 27.41 12.17
CA LEU A 707 -35.23 26.81 12.47
C LEU A 707 -34.36 26.67 11.20
N LEU A 708 -34.91 26.10 10.13
CA LEU A 708 -34.15 25.80 8.91
C LEU A 708 -33.69 27.04 8.15
N GLN A 709 -34.43 28.15 8.21
CA GLN A 709 -34.00 29.43 7.63
C GLN A 709 -32.72 29.97 8.26
N THR A 710 -32.44 29.65 9.53
CA THR A 710 -31.16 30.01 10.18
C THR A 710 -29.96 29.21 9.64
N ARG A 711 -30.22 28.07 8.97
CA ARG A 711 -29.20 27.22 8.33
C ARG A 711 -29.64 26.87 6.89
N PRO A 712 -29.55 27.82 5.93
CA PRO A 712 -30.11 27.68 4.58
C PRO A 712 -29.67 26.41 3.83
N GLY A 713 -28.43 25.96 4.04
CA GLY A 713 -27.94 24.72 3.41
C GLY A 713 -28.63 23.45 3.92
N GLU A 714 -29.09 23.40 5.18
CA GLU A 714 -29.88 22.29 5.70
C GLU A 714 -31.33 22.40 5.21
N PHE A 715 -31.87 23.62 5.11
CA PHE A 715 -33.17 23.88 4.51
C PHE A 715 -33.26 23.30 3.09
N ALA A 716 -32.31 23.64 2.22
CA ALA A 716 -32.27 23.15 0.84
C ALA A 716 -32.21 21.61 0.76
N ARG A 717 -31.50 20.95 1.67
CA ARG A 717 -31.41 19.47 1.72
C ARG A 717 -32.69 18.79 2.21
N ARG A 718 -33.55 19.52 2.94
CA ARG A 718 -34.84 19.05 3.45
C ARG A 718 -36.03 19.57 2.65
N LEU A 719 -35.78 20.29 1.55
CA LEU A 719 -36.81 20.96 0.77
C LEU A 719 -37.91 20.02 0.30
N ASP A 720 -37.54 18.86 -0.28
CA ASP A 720 -38.52 17.83 -0.66
C ASP A 720 -39.39 17.37 0.51
N HIS A 721 -38.77 17.08 1.64
CA HIS A 721 -39.50 16.56 2.81
C HIS A 721 -40.50 17.59 3.33
N LEU A 722 -40.11 18.86 3.36
CA LEU A 722 -40.99 19.97 3.74
C LEU A 722 -42.15 20.13 2.74
N LEU A 723 -41.89 20.09 1.44
CA LEU A 723 -42.91 20.21 0.41
C LEU A 723 -43.91 19.05 0.43
N ARG A 724 -43.46 17.83 0.78
CA ARG A 724 -44.36 16.68 0.94
C ARG A 724 -45.22 16.72 2.20
N LEU A 725 -44.75 17.37 3.26
CA LEU A 725 -45.48 17.48 4.52
C LEU A 725 -46.35 18.74 4.60
N SER A 726 -46.08 19.76 3.78
CA SER A 726 -46.86 21.00 3.79
C SER A 726 -48.18 20.82 3.05
N THR A 727 -49.23 21.46 3.57
CA THR A 727 -50.54 21.55 2.90
C THR A 727 -50.59 22.70 1.89
N GLN A 728 -49.65 23.65 1.99
CA GLN A 728 -49.51 24.80 1.10
C GLN A 728 -48.03 24.93 0.66
N ALA A 729 -47.73 24.51 -0.56
CA ALA A 729 -46.36 24.52 -1.09
C ALA A 729 -45.71 25.92 -1.07
N GLU A 730 -46.49 26.98 -1.33
CA GLU A 730 -46.03 28.37 -1.35
C GLU A 730 -45.40 28.83 -0.03
N SER A 731 -45.88 28.30 1.10
CA SER A 731 -45.32 28.61 2.43
C SER A 731 -43.86 28.16 2.59
N VAL A 732 -43.41 27.21 1.76
CA VAL A 732 -42.04 26.69 1.74
C VAL A 732 -41.25 27.28 0.56
N LEU A 733 -41.87 27.44 -0.61
CA LEU A 733 -41.24 27.96 -1.83
C LEU A 733 -40.78 29.41 -1.67
N GLY A 734 -41.63 30.28 -1.10
CA GLY A 734 -41.30 31.68 -0.89
C GLY A 734 -40.01 31.89 -0.07
N PRO A 735 -39.92 31.31 1.15
CA PRO A 735 -38.69 31.37 1.96
C PRO A 735 -37.47 30.75 1.26
N PHE A 736 -37.65 29.66 0.51
CA PHE A 736 -36.54 29.05 -0.22
C PHE A 736 -36.01 29.97 -1.33
N ALA A 737 -36.89 30.56 -2.14
CA ALA A 737 -36.52 31.47 -3.22
C ALA A 737 -35.75 32.70 -2.70
N GLN A 738 -36.15 33.25 -1.55
CA GLN A 738 -35.46 34.37 -0.90
C GLN A 738 -34.02 34.00 -0.47
N LEU A 739 -33.83 32.78 0.05
CA LEU A 739 -32.53 32.31 0.53
C LEU A 739 -31.65 31.70 -0.56
N ALA A 740 -32.20 31.33 -1.72
CA ALA A 740 -31.50 30.60 -2.77
C ALA A 740 -30.22 31.31 -3.23
N ASN A 741 -30.24 32.65 -3.33
CA ASN A 741 -29.08 33.45 -3.72
C ASN A 741 -27.87 33.31 -2.79
N GLY A 742 -28.08 32.96 -1.51
CA GLY A 742 -27.02 32.74 -0.53
C GLY A 742 -26.51 31.29 -0.46
N LEU A 743 -27.13 30.36 -1.20
CA LEU A 743 -26.74 28.95 -1.18
C LEU A 743 -25.53 28.68 -2.09
N PRO A 744 -24.65 27.73 -1.74
CA PRO A 744 -23.54 27.35 -2.61
C PRO A 744 -24.02 26.82 -3.97
N SER A 745 -23.40 27.28 -5.06
CA SER A 745 -23.68 26.83 -6.44
C SER A 745 -23.78 25.29 -6.60
N PRO A 746 -22.89 24.47 -5.99
CA PRO A 746 -22.98 23.02 -6.13
C PRO A 746 -24.22 22.41 -5.50
N LEU A 747 -24.74 23.02 -4.42
CA LEU A 747 -25.97 22.57 -3.76
C LEU A 747 -27.19 22.94 -4.59
N LEU A 748 -27.24 24.15 -5.14
CA LEU A 748 -28.32 24.59 -6.03
C LEU A 748 -28.42 23.70 -7.28
N LEU A 749 -27.29 23.36 -7.91
CA LEU A 749 -27.28 22.43 -9.05
C LEU A 749 -27.82 21.04 -8.70
N GLN A 750 -27.46 20.52 -7.52
CA GLN A 750 -27.95 19.22 -7.05
C GLN A 750 -29.45 19.25 -6.75
N VAL A 751 -29.94 20.31 -6.11
CA VAL A 751 -31.38 20.51 -5.86
C VAL A 751 -32.13 20.62 -7.19
N MET A 752 -31.64 21.43 -8.12
CA MET A 752 -32.22 21.59 -9.44
C MET A 752 -32.34 20.24 -10.18
N ALA A 753 -31.26 19.46 -10.26
CA ALA A 753 -31.32 18.15 -10.90
C ALA A 753 -32.18 17.13 -10.15
N TYR A 754 -32.23 17.19 -8.82
CA TYR A 754 -33.12 16.34 -8.04
C TYR A 754 -34.59 16.59 -8.37
N PHE A 755 -35.02 17.86 -8.45
CA PHE A 755 -36.40 18.19 -8.79
C PHE A 755 -36.72 18.00 -10.28
N GLN A 756 -35.74 18.12 -11.19
CA GLN A 756 -35.88 17.67 -12.58
C GLN A 756 -36.19 16.16 -12.63
N GLY A 757 -35.46 15.37 -11.84
CA GLY A 757 -35.72 13.94 -11.70
C GLY A 757 -37.08 13.59 -11.09
N ARG A 758 -37.78 14.54 -10.46
CA ARG A 758 -39.15 14.34 -9.97
C ARG A 758 -40.21 14.50 -11.06
N LEU A 759 -39.89 15.19 -12.15
CA LEU A 759 -40.74 15.28 -13.34
C LEU A 759 -40.64 14.01 -14.20
N GLU A 760 -39.50 13.31 -14.12
CA GLU A 760 -39.23 12.05 -14.82
C GLU A 760 -38.95 10.93 -13.80
N PRO A 761 -39.98 10.41 -13.10
CA PRO A 761 -39.78 9.46 -12.02
C PRO A 761 -39.15 8.16 -12.54
N SER A 762 -38.10 7.71 -11.84
CA SER A 762 -37.49 6.38 -11.99
C SER A 762 -38.03 5.43 -10.92
N ASP A 763 -38.05 4.14 -11.24
CA ASP A 763 -38.38 3.06 -10.29
C ASP A 763 -37.43 3.01 -9.10
N LEU A 764 -36.20 3.49 -9.26
CA LEU A 764 -35.15 3.44 -8.25
C LEU A 764 -34.69 4.84 -7.81
N ARG A 765 -34.46 4.99 -6.51
CA ARG A 765 -33.71 6.11 -5.95
C ARG A 765 -32.27 5.71 -5.74
N VAL A 766 -31.38 6.40 -6.45
CA VAL A 766 -29.95 6.12 -6.45
C VAL A 766 -29.20 7.24 -5.73
N PHE A 767 -28.41 6.89 -4.72
CA PHE A 767 -27.59 7.86 -3.99
C PHE A 767 -26.31 7.24 -3.41
N PHE A 768 -25.38 8.11 -3.04
CA PHE A 768 -24.10 7.73 -2.44
C PHE A 768 -24.06 8.22 -0.99
N PRO A 769 -24.05 7.34 0.02
CA PRO A 769 -24.00 7.72 1.43
C PRO A 769 -22.75 8.53 1.76
N LYS A 770 -22.91 9.53 2.63
CA LYS A 770 -21.82 10.40 3.06
C LYS A 770 -20.80 9.61 3.90
N GLY A 771 -19.53 9.64 3.48
CA GLY A 771 -18.43 8.97 4.19
C GLY A 771 -18.09 7.58 3.63
N GLU A 772 -18.99 6.97 2.87
CA GLU A 772 -18.76 5.70 2.16
C GLU A 772 -19.04 5.90 0.67
N VAL A 773 -18.29 6.81 0.04
CA VAL A 773 -18.47 7.21 -1.37
C VAL A 773 -18.36 6.01 -2.33
N ALA A 774 -17.76 4.91 -1.88
CA ALA A 774 -17.65 3.63 -2.57
C ALA A 774 -18.97 2.85 -2.71
N LYS A 775 -19.94 3.03 -1.80
CA LYS A 775 -21.19 2.26 -1.78
C LYS A 775 -22.32 3.01 -2.48
N LEU A 776 -22.62 2.62 -3.72
CA LEU A 776 -23.86 2.98 -4.38
C LEU A 776 -25.04 2.37 -3.60
N GLN A 777 -26.06 3.16 -3.27
CA GLN A 777 -27.33 2.65 -2.76
C GLN A 777 -28.42 2.89 -3.80
N ALA A 778 -29.15 1.84 -4.12
CA ALA A 778 -30.33 1.86 -4.95
C ALA A 778 -31.47 1.22 -4.15
N ILE A 779 -32.57 1.95 -3.99
CA ILE A 779 -33.76 1.52 -3.27
C ILE A 779 -35.00 1.84 -4.09
N ASP A 780 -36.08 1.10 -3.88
CA ASP A 780 -37.35 1.39 -4.54
C ASP A 780 -37.79 2.83 -4.29
N ASN A 781 -38.25 3.47 -5.36
CA ASN A 781 -38.75 4.83 -5.29
C ASN A 781 -40.19 4.85 -4.77
N THR A 782 -40.32 4.90 -3.44
CA THR A 782 -41.62 4.97 -2.74
C THR A 782 -42.01 6.40 -2.34
N LEU A 783 -41.36 7.42 -2.89
CA LEU A 783 -41.68 8.82 -2.55
C LEU A 783 -43.04 9.23 -3.14
N PRO A 784 -43.92 9.89 -2.35
CA PRO A 784 -45.14 10.48 -2.88
C PRO A 784 -44.87 11.47 -4.02
N PRO A 785 -45.74 11.54 -5.04
CA PRO A 785 -45.60 12.51 -6.12
C PRO A 785 -45.73 13.94 -5.58
N LEU A 786 -45.03 14.87 -6.23
CA LEU A 786 -45.22 16.31 -6.05
C LEU A 786 -45.83 16.86 -7.33
N ALA A 787 -46.60 17.94 -7.24
CA ALA A 787 -47.16 18.58 -8.43
C ALA A 787 -46.04 19.17 -9.31
N ASP A 788 -46.13 18.99 -10.63
CA ASP A 788 -45.12 19.45 -11.59
C ASP A 788 -44.82 20.94 -11.44
N ALA A 789 -45.85 21.77 -11.20
CA ALA A 789 -45.72 23.20 -10.97
C ALA A 789 -44.82 23.54 -9.75
N VAL A 790 -44.87 22.72 -8.70
CA VAL A 790 -44.01 22.88 -7.50
C VAL A 790 -42.56 22.54 -7.84
N CYS A 791 -42.33 21.45 -8.57
CA CYS A 791 -41.01 21.06 -9.03
C CYS A 791 -40.39 22.14 -9.94
N GLU A 792 -41.16 22.65 -10.91
CA GLU A 792 -40.73 23.71 -11.83
C GLU A 792 -40.43 25.03 -11.12
N ALA A 793 -41.21 25.38 -10.09
CA ALA A 793 -40.93 26.56 -9.26
C ALA A 793 -39.59 26.47 -8.52
N VAL A 794 -39.26 25.28 -7.98
CA VAL A 794 -37.94 25.03 -7.35
C VAL A 794 -36.82 25.11 -8.39
N ILE A 795 -36.97 24.46 -9.54
CA ILE A 795 -35.99 24.47 -10.64
C ILE A 795 -35.72 25.91 -11.09
N THR A 796 -36.77 26.70 -11.30
CA THR A 796 -36.68 28.10 -11.72
C THR A 796 -35.96 28.94 -10.67
N SER A 797 -36.29 28.77 -9.38
CA SER A 797 -35.62 29.47 -8.28
C SER A 797 -34.12 29.16 -8.22
N CYS A 798 -33.75 27.89 -8.39
CA CYS A 798 -32.34 27.49 -8.47
C CYS A 798 -31.64 28.08 -9.69
N LYS A 799 -32.26 28.04 -10.88
CA LYS A 799 -31.68 28.60 -12.11
C LYS A 799 -31.42 30.10 -11.98
N GLN A 800 -32.39 30.87 -11.49
CA GLN A 800 -32.25 32.32 -11.29
C GLN A 800 -31.13 32.66 -10.31
N ALA A 801 -31.04 31.93 -9.19
CA ALA A 801 -29.97 32.11 -8.22
C ALA A 801 -28.59 31.79 -8.81
N LEU A 802 -28.47 30.70 -9.57
CA LEU A 802 -27.22 30.30 -10.22
C LEU A 802 -26.76 31.32 -11.25
N VAL A 803 -27.65 31.77 -12.14
CA VAL A 803 -27.33 32.80 -13.15
C VAL A 803 -26.87 34.08 -12.48
N LYS A 804 -27.57 34.54 -11.44
CA LYS A 804 -27.17 35.73 -10.67
C LYS A 804 -25.81 35.57 -10.01
N GLN A 805 -25.52 34.41 -9.41
CA GLN A 805 -24.22 34.13 -8.78
C GLN A 805 -23.08 34.07 -9.80
N TYR A 806 -23.30 33.46 -10.96
CA TYR A 806 -22.28 33.32 -12.00
C TYR A 806 -22.01 34.62 -12.74
N GLY A 807 -23.00 35.50 -12.88
CA GLY A 807 -22.85 36.83 -13.49
C GLY A 807 -21.91 37.77 -12.73
N LEU A 808 -21.63 37.49 -11.45
CA LEU A 808 -20.64 38.23 -10.64
C LEU A 808 -19.18 37.85 -10.95
N ARG A 809 -18.95 36.84 -11.80
CA ARG A 809 -17.62 36.36 -12.18
C ARG A 809 -17.13 37.05 -13.46
N THR A 810 -15.86 36.84 -13.81
CA THR A 810 -15.25 37.37 -15.04
C THR A 810 -16.00 36.91 -16.29
N PRO A 811 -16.23 37.81 -17.28
CA PRO A 811 -16.90 37.45 -18.54
C PRO A 811 -16.19 36.33 -19.31
N LEU A 812 -16.96 35.52 -20.03
CA LEU A 812 -16.46 34.42 -20.87
C LEU A 812 -16.29 34.81 -22.35
N GLY A 813 -16.78 35.99 -22.77
CA GLY A 813 -16.78 36.41 -24.16
C GLY A 813 -17.74 35.57 -25.02
N LYS A 814 -17.39 35.38 -26.29
CA LYS A 814 -18.07 34.46 -27.21
C LYS A 814 -17.72 33.01 -26.85
N VAL A 815 -18.73 32.17 -26.66
CA VAL A 815 -18.56 30.81 -26.16
C VAL A 815 -19.13 29.79 -27.13
N TYR A 816 -18.28 28.86 -27.57
CA TYR A 816 -18.71 27.61 -28.20
C TYR A 816 -18.90 26.53 -27.14
N LEU A 817 -20.05 25.85 -27.17
CA LEU A 817 -20.35 24.74 -26.26
C LEU A 817 -20.79 23.51 -27.06
N ASP A 818 -20.00 22.45 -26.96
CA ASP A 818 -20.24 21.18 -27.63
C ASP A 818 -21.39 20.40 -26.97
N THR A 819 -22.33 19.91 -27.79
CA THR A 819 -23.48 19.10 -27.31
C THR A 819 -23.06 17.76 -26.74
N ALA A 820 -21.91 17.21 -27.12
CA ALA A 820 -21.38 15.96 -26.57
C ALA A 820 -21.15 16.03 -25.04
N LEU A 821 -20.98 17.24 -24.49
CA LEU A 821 -20.81 17.46 -23.05
C LEU A 821 -22.05 17.09 -22.21
N LYS A 822 -23.21 16.82 -22.83
CA LYS A 822 -24.39 16.26 -22.15
C LYS A 822 -24.13 14.87 -21.57
N ALA A 823 -23.22 14.12 -22.20
CA ALA A 823 -22.80 12.79 -21.76
C ALA A 823 -21.95 12.83 -20.48
N PHE A 824 -21.36 13.97 -20.13
CA PHE A 824 -20.43 14.12 -19.00
C PHE A 824 -21.12 14.76 -17.80
N LYS A 825 -20.92 14.17 -16.61
CA LYS A 825 -21.54 14.66 -15.37
C LYS A 825 -20.65 15.67 -14.68
N VAL A 826 -21.27 16.60 -13.96
CA VAL A 826 -20.57 17.54 -13.10
C VAL A 826 -19.86 16.78 -11.98
N PRO A 827 -18.55 17.00 -11.74
CA PRO A 827 -17.76 16.23 -10.80
C PRO A 827 -17.99 16.65 -9.35
N PHE A 828 -19.17 16.40 -8.75
CA PHE A 828 -19.45 16.82 -7.36
C PHE A 828 -18.65 16.10 -6.26
N ALA A 829 -18.04 14.94 -6.56
CA ALA A 829 -17.36 14.10 -5.58
C ALA A 829 -16.10 13.45 -6.19
N LEU A 830 -14.96 14.13 -6.10
CA LEU A 830 -13.64 13.62 -6.53
C LEU A 830 -12.89 12.85 -5.43
N ARG A 831 -13.43 12.79 -4.20
CA ARG A 831 -12.78 12.16 -3.03
C ARG A 831 -12.36 10.71 -3.26
N SER A 832 -13.09 9.96 -4.07
CA SER A 832 -12.89 8.53 -4.31
C SER A 832 -12.53 8.21 -5.75
N ALA A 833 -12.13 9.20 -6.55
CA ALA A 833 -11.70 8.95 -7.91
C ALA A 833 -10.35 8.20 -7.87
N SER A 834 -10.30 7.03 -8.51
CA SER A 834 -9.07 6.29 -8.76
C SER A 834 -8.20 7.07 -9.74
N LYS A 835 -6.88 6.95 -9.59
CA LYS A 835 -5.95 7.52 -10.57
C LYS A 835 -6.19 6.84 -11.92
N ALA A 836 -6.35 7.63 -12.97
CA ALA A 836 -6.64 7.13 -14.30
C ALA A 836 -6.00 7.99 -15.39
N LEU A 837 -5.83 7.41 -16.58
CA LEU A 837 -5.28 8.12 -17.74
C LEU A 837 -6.15 9.33 -18.13
N ARG A 838 -7.46 9.20 -17.97
CA ARG A 838 -8.44 10.27 -18.02
C ARG A 838 -9.36 10.13 -16.81
N THR A 839 -9.75 11.22 -16.15
CA THR A 839 -10.63 11.17 -14.97
C THR A 839 -11.88 11.99 -15.22
N VAL A 840 -13.05 11.39 -15.03
CA VAL A 840 -14.36 12.05 -15.15
C VAL A 840 -15.29 11.64 -14.01
N ALA A 841 -16.39 12.38 -13.85
CA ALA A 841 -17.38 12.09 -12.83
C ALA A 841 -18.12 10.77 -13.11
N ARG A 842 -18.47 10.02 -12.05
CA ARG A 842 -19.27 8.80 -12.16
C ARG A 842 -20.62 9.05 -12.85
N GLY A 843 -20.97 8.16 -13.77
CA GLY A 843 -22.13 8.25 -14.66
C GLY A 843 -21.87 9.05 -15.94
N SER A 844 -20.65 9.55 -16.14
CA SER A 844 -20.25 10.14 -17.42
C SER A 844 -20.12 9.04 -18.47
N ARG A 845 -20.46 9.34 -19.72
CA ARG A 845 -20.36 8.42 -20.85
C ARG A 845 -19.28 8.89 -21.80
N VAL A 846 -18.38 7.99 -22.17
CA VAL A 846 -17.29 8.22 -23.13
C VAL A 846 -17.51 7.30 -24.31
N GLU A 847 -17.44 7.84 -25.52
CA GLU A 847 -17.58 7.03 -26.75
C GLU A 847 -16.42 6.03 -26.88
N LEU A 848 -16.73 4.83 -27.36
CA LEU A 848 -15.72 3.87 -27.77
C LEU A 848 -15.07 4.34 -29.08
N GLY A 849 -13.80 4.00 -29.26
CA GLY A 849 -13.08 4.30 -30.50
C GLY A 849 -13.53 3.42 -31.66
N VAL A 850 -12.88 3.59 -32.81
CA VAL A 850 -13.08 2.74 -33.99
C VAL A 850 -12.65 1.30 -33.69
N GLY A 851 -13.52 0.33 -33.97
CA GLY A 851 -13.23 -1.10 -33.84
C GLY A 851 -14.44 -1.89 -33.32
N GLU A 852 -14.45 -3.20 -33.56
CA GLU A 852 -15.57 -4.07 -33.16
C GLU A 852 -15.23 -4.92 -31.92
N THR A 853 -13.98 -4.88 -31.46
CA THR A 853 -13.52 -5.65 -30.30
C THR A 853 -13.05 -4.76 -29.17
N VAL A 854 -13.53 -5.04 -27.96
CA VAL A 854 -13.04 -4.41 -26.73
C VAL A 854 -12.21 -5.44 -25.97
N ARG A 855 -11.02 -5.04 -25.54
CA ARG A 855 -10.13 -5.86 -24.71
C ARG A 855 -10.02 -5.26 -23.31
N PHE A 856 -10.59 -5.93 -22.31
CA PHE A 856 -10.29 -5.63 -20.91
C PHE A 856 -8.93 -6.19 -20.55
N PHE A 857 -8.22 -5.51 -19.64
CA PHE A 857 -6.96 -6.00 -19.10
C PHE A 857 -6.80 -5.68 -17.61
N ILE A 858 -6.04 -6.51 -16.92
CA ILE A 858 -5.52 -6.23 -15.57
C ILE A 858 -4.03 -6.55 -15.49
N TRP A 859 -3.36 -5.87 -14.57
CA TRP A 859 -2.00 -6.16 -14.13
C TRP A 859 -1.96 -6.09 -12.61
N TRP A 860 -1.31 -7.06 -11.98
CA TRP A 860 -1.02 -6.98 -10.55
C TRP A 860 0.28 -7.70 -10.20
N LYS A 861 0.79 -7.40 -9.01
CA LYS A 861 1.93 -8.08 -8.39
C LYS A 861 1.57 -8.49 -6.96
N ASP A 862 2.04 -9.66 -6.55
CA ASP A 862 1.84 -10.18 -5.20
C ASP A 862 2.32 -9.17 -4.15
N GLY A 863 1.51 -8.98 -3.10
CA GLY A 863 1.87 -8.17 -1.94
C GLY A 863 2.73 -8.94 -0.95
N ILE A 864 2.43 -8.79 0.35
CA ILE A 864 3.08 -9.54 1.44
C ILE A 864 2.84 -11.06 1.29
N SER A 865 1.76 -11.44 0.59
CA SER A 865 1.36 -12.83 0.35
C SER A 865 0.86 -13.00 -1.08
N ARG A 866 0.74 -14.26 -1.53
CA ARG A 866 0.12 -14.63 -2.81
C ARG A 866 -1.21 -13.88 -2.96
N THR A 867 -1.37 -13.20 -4.09
CA THR A 867 -2.58 -12.46 -4.43
C THR A 867 -3.17 -13.00 -5.73
N ASP A 868 -4.44 -13.37 -5.64
CA ASP A 868 -5.25 -13.92 -6.72
C ASP A 868 -6.32 -12.89 -7.12
N LEU A 869 -6.18 -12.31 -8.31
CA LEU A 869 -7.09 -11.30 -8.82
C LEU A 869 -7.80 -11.81 -10.07
N ASP A 870 -9.12 -11.89 -9.99
CA ASP A 870 -9.97 -12.32 -11.09
C ASP A 870 -10.40 -11.13 -11.95
N LEU A 871 -10.10 -11.15 -13.24
CA LEU A 871 -10.80 -10.33 -14.22
C LEU A 871 -12.08 -11.04 -14.68
N SER A 872 -13.17 -10.29 -14.82
CA SER A 872 -14.44 -10.82 -15.30
C SER A 872 -15.24 -9.81 -16.11
N ALA A 873 -15.98 -10.31 -17.09
CA ALA A 873 -16.95 -9.55 -17.87
C ALA A 873 -18.36 -10.15 -17.67
N LEU A 874 -19.24 -9.41 -16.98
CA LEU A 874 -20.63 -9.81 -16.76
C LEU A 874 -21.53 -9.19 -17.83
N SER A 875 -22.29 -10.02 -18.54
CA SER A 875 -23.19 -9.58 -19.61
C SER A 875 -24.66 -9.57 -19.17
N LEU A 876 -25.34 -8.46 -19.44
CA LEU A 876 -26.76 -8.26 -19.15
C LEU A 876 -27.51 -7.81 -20.42
N ASN A 877 -28.80 -8.14 -20.52
CA ASN A 877 -29.67 -7.61 -21.57
C ASN A 877 -30.17 -6.18 -21.25
N ALA A 878 -31.04 -5.64 -22.11
CA ALA A 878 -31.62 -4.31 -21.93
C ALA A 878 -32.48 -4.16 -20.66
N ASN A 879 -33.01 -5.26 -20.13
CA ASN A 879 -33.79 -5.31 -18.88
C ASN A 879 -32.93 -5.58 -17.65
N PHE A 880 -31.59 -5.49 -17.77
CA PHE A 880 -30.62 -5.80 -16.73
C PHE A 880 -30.61 -7.26 -16.26
N GLU A 881 -31.21 -8.17 -17.03
CA GLU A 881 -31.23 -9.59 -16.73
C GLU A 881 -29.92 -10.25 -17.19
N TYR A 882 -29.48 -11.24 -16.42
CA TYR A 882 -28.26 -11.99 -16.68
C TYR A 882 -28.28 -12.71 -18.04
N LYS A 883 -27.19 -12.59 -18.82
CA LYS A 883 -27.01 -13.32 -20.09
C LYS A 883 -25.86 -14.30 -20.03
N SER A 884 -24.65 -13.83 -19.75
CA SER A 884 -23.44 -14.65 -19.76
C SER A 884 -22.34 -14.03 -18.90
N THR A 885 -21.25 -14.76 -18.69
CA THR A 885 -20.06 -14.26 -17.99
C THR A 885 -18.81 -14.86 -18.58
N LEU A 886 -17.83 -14.02 -18.93
CA LEU A 886 -16.46 -14.45 -19.19
C LEU A 886 -15.65 -14.21 -17.91
N ALA A 887 -15.05 -15.28 -17.38
CA ALA A 887 -14.31 -15.28 -16.11
C ALA A 887 -13.38 -16.52 -16.07
N TYR A 888 -12.58 -16.66 -15.01
CA TYR A 888 -11.67 -17.80 -14.83
C TYR A 888 -12.34 -19.18 -15.01
N TYR A 889 -13.58 -19.35 -14.55
CA TYR A 889 -14.35 -20.61 -14.69
C TYR A 889 -15.11 -20.75 -16.02
N ASN A 890 -15.08 -19.72 -16.88
CA ASN A 890 -15.71 -19.74 -18.20
C ASN A 890 -14.89 -18.92 -19.20
N LEU A 891 -13.81 -19.53 -19.69
CA LEU A 891 -12.80 -18.84 -20.51
C LEU A 891 -13.25 -18.53 -21.94
N LYS A 892 -14.38 -19.07 -22.41
CA LYS A 892 -14.81 -18.87 -23.80
C LYS A 892 -16.33 -18.93 -23.97
N GLU A 893 -16.84 -17.92 -24.65
CA GLU A 893 -18.23 -17.78 -25.09
C GLU A 893 -18.29 -17.42 -26.58
N ILE A 894 -19.50 -17.45 -27.16
CA ILE A 894 -19.72 -16.98 -28.53
C ILE A 894 -19.39 -15.49 -28.60
N GLY A 895 -18.35 -15.14 -29.36
CA GLY A 895 -17.92 -13.76 -29.53
C GLY A 895 -16.99 -13.22 -28.43
N GLY A 896 -16.46 -14.05 -27.53
CA GLY A 896 -15.46 -13.57 -26.57
C GLY A 896 -14.68 -14.65 -25.83
N CYS A 897 -13.51 -14.28 -25.31
CA CYS A 897 -12.62 -15.20 -24.62
C CYS A 897 -11.77 -14.50 -23.53
N HIS A 898 -11.41 -15.28 -22.52
CA HIS A 898 -10.55 -14.92 -21.39
C HIS A 898 -9.16 -15.53 -21.57
N SER A 899 -8.11 -14.82 -21.20
CA SER A 899 -6.72 -15.25 -21.43
C SER A 899 -6.18 -16.31 -20.47
N GLY A 900 -7.05 -17.07 -19.79
CA GLY A 900 -6.70 -17.95 -18.67
C GLY A 900 -6.68 -17.23 -17.32
N ASP A 901 -6.40 -17.99 -16.26
CA ASP A 901 -6.45 -17.58 -14.87
C ASP A 901 -5.08 -17.78 -14.23
N ILE A 902 -4.47 -16.70 -13.74
CA ILE A 902 -3.17 -16.75 -13.07
C ILE A 902 -3.39 -16.50 -11.59
N THR A 903 -3.14 -17.48 -10.73
CA THR A 903 -3.55 -17.34 -9.32
C THR A 903 -2.51 -16.67 -8.40
N SER A 904 -1.34 -16.30 -8.92
CA SER A 904 -0.26 -15.64 -8.16
C SER A 904 0.74 -14.92 -9.07
N ALA A 905 1.21 -13.75 -8.64
CA ALA A 905 1.98 -12.82 -9.45
C ALA A 905 3.27 -12.32 -8.77
N PRO A 906 4.26 -13.19 -8.42
CA PRO A 906 5.47 -12.75 -7.71
C PRO A 906 6.32 -11.77 -8.53
N GLU A 907 6.36 -11.92 -9.86
CA GLU A 907 7.02 -11.00 -10.80
C GLU A 907 6.03 -10.12 -11.58
N GLY A 908 4.76 -10.12 -11.15
CA GLY A 908 3.66 -9.54 -11.89
C GLY A 908 2.96 -10.52 -12.83
N ALA A 909 1.66 -10.32 -13.04
CA ALA A 909 0.82 -11.12 -13.92
C ALA A 909 -0.21 -10.23 -14.62
N SER A 910 -0.78 -10.74 -15.71
CA SER A 910 -1.81 -10.05 -16.48
C SER A 910 -2.87 -10.99 -17.02
N GLU A 911 -4.10 -10.49 -17.07
CA GLU A 911 -5.22 -11.15 -17.72
C GLU A 911 -5.91 -10.22 -18.70
N PHE A 912 -6.56 -10.83 -19.69
CA PHE A 912 -7.28 -10.17 -20.76
C PHE A 912 -8.63 -10.82 -21.02
N ILE A 913 -9.61 -10.01 -21.40
CA ILE A 913 -10.89 -10.49 -21.95
C ILE A 913 -11.18 -9.76 -23.25
N ASP A 914 -11.30 -10.51 -24.34
CA ASP A 914 -11.75 -9.99 -25.64
C ASP A 914 -13.24 -10.19 -25.80
N ILE A 915 -13.91 -9.12 -26.23
CA ILE A 915 -15.35 -9.05 -26.46
C ILE A 915 -15.57 -8.49 -27.85
N HIS A 916 -16.16 -9.29 -28.73
CA HIS A 916 -16.62 -8.85 -30.05
C HIS A 916 -18.04 -8.26 -29.93
N ILE A 917 -18.14 -6.93 -30.03
CA ILE A 917 -19.37 -6.15 -29.81
C ILE A 917 -20.55 -6.66 -30.66
N PRO A 918 -20.42 -6.82 -32.00
CA PRO A 918 -21.56 -7.23 -32.83
C PRO A 918 -22.13 -8.59 -32.43
N THR A 919 -21.27 -9.54 -32.05
CA THR A 919 -21.71 -10.88 -31.65
C THR A 919 -22.44 -10.85 -30.31
N PHE A 920 -21.94 -10.10 -29.33
CA PHE A 920 -22.64 -9.93 -28.05
C PHE A 920 -24.00 -9.25 -28.24
N LEU A 921 -24.11 -8.21 -29.07
CA LEU A 921 -25.39 -7.57 -29.42
C LEU A 921 -26.36 -8.57 -30.04
N SER A 922 -25.91 -9.37 -31.02
CA SER A 922 -26.75 -10.37 -31.69
C SER A 922 -27.26 -11.48 -30.75
N SER A 923 -26.57 -11.75 -29.64
CA SER A 923 -27.01 -12.72 -28.62
C SER A 923 -27.98 -12.13 -27.58
N GLY A 924 -28.36 -10.86 -27.74
CA GLY A 924 -29.29 -10.12 -26.88
C GLY A 924 -28.65 -9.48 -25.65
N SER A 925 -27.33 -9.35 -25.63
CA SER A 925 -26.61 -8.59 -24.61
C SER A 925 -26.56 -7.11 -24.96
N ARG A 926 -26.71 -6.24 -23.95
CA ARG A 926 -26.58 -4.78 -24.09
C ARG A 926 -25.50 -4.22 -23.19
N TYR A 927 -25.44 -4.66 -21.93
CA TYR A 927 -24.50 -4.12 -20.96
C TYR A 927 -23.40 -5.13 -20.64
N LEU A 928 -22.16 -4.67 -20.58
CA LEU A 928 -21.01 -5.46 -20.12
C LEU A 928 -20.29 -4.74 -18.98
N LEU A 929 -20.26 -5.36 -17.80
CA LEU A 929 -19.56 -4.83 -16.64
C LEU A 929 -18.15 -5.42 -16.59
N MET A 930 -17.14 -4.56 -16.47
CA MET A 930 -15.79 -4.98 -16.10
C MET A 930 -15.74 -5.12 -14.57
N VAL A 931 -15.45 -6.32 -14.08
CA VAL A 931 -15.33 -6.60 -12.64
C VAL A 931 -13.95 -7.18 -12.37
N VAL A 932 -13.22 -6.56 -11.45
CA VAL A 932 -11.97 -7.09 -10.90
C VAL A 932 -12.25 -7.49 -9.46
N SER A 933 -11.93 -8.72 -9.06
CA SER A 933 -12.20 -9.22 -7.71
C SER A 933 -10.92 -9.80 -7.09
N SER A 934 -10.67 -9.49 -5.82
CA SER A 934 -9.61 -10.12 -5.03
C SER A 934 -10.13 -11.42 -4.43
N PHE A 935 -9.79 -12.54 -5.06
CA PHE A 935 -10.24 -13.87 -4.66
C PHE A 935 -9.64 -14.26 -3.32
N THR A 936 -8.37 -13.93 -3.08
CA THR A 936 -7.66 -14.15 -1.81
C THR A 936 -7.92 -13.06 -0.75
N GLU A 937 -8.90 -12.19 -0.97
CA GLU A 937 -9.40 -11.18 -0.02
C GLU A 937 -8.41 -10.06 0.39
N GLN A 938 -7.29 -9.86 -0.30
CA GLN A 938 -6.43 -8.70 -0.03
C GLN A 938 -7.07 -7.41 -0.57
N PRO A 939 -7.03 -6.29 0.17
CA PRO A 939 -7.42 -5.00 -0.36
C PRO A 939 -6.37 -4.49 -1.37
N TYR A 940 -6.82 -3.79 -2.42
CA TYR A 940 -5.90 -3.32 -3.48
C TYR A 940 -4.81 -2.36 -2.98
N CYS A 941 -5.05 -1.63 -1.89
CA CYS A 941 -4.04 -0.75 -1.29
C CYS A 941 -2.80 -1.47 -0.73
N ASP A 942 -2.89 -2.79 -0.50
CA ASP A 942 -1.78 -3.59 0.02
C ASP A 942 -0.91 -4.18 -1.11
N LEU A 943 -1.34 -4.02 -2.37
CA LEU A 943 -0.62 -4.52 -3.53
C LEU A 943 0.41 -3.48 -3.99
N PRO A 944 1.66 -3.89 -4.26
CA PRO A 944 2.70 -2.97 -4.72
C PRO A 944 2.38 -2.40 -6.10
N GLU A 945 1.71 -3.18 -6.94
CA GLU A 945 1.30 -2.81 -8.28
C GLU A 945 -0.06 -3.43 -8.58
N CYS A 946 -1.06 -2.62 -8.93
CA CYS A 946 -2.36 -3.10 -9.38
C CYS A 946 -3.05 -2.05 -10.25
N PHE A 947 -3.38 -2.41 -11.49
CA PHE A 947 -4.15 -1.54 -12.38
C PHE A 947 -4.95 -2.36 -13.38
N ALA A 948 -6.01 -1.74 -13.90
CA ALA A 948 -6.96 -2.34 -14.81
C ALA A 948 -7.27 -1.36 -15.95
N GLY A 949 -7.75 -1.83 -17.10
CA GLY A 949 -8.14 -0.92 -18.17
C GLY A 949 -8.81 -1.58 -19.36
N VAL A 950 -8.98 -0.77 -20.39
CA VAL A 950 -9.69 -1.14 -21.61
C VAL A 950 -8.93 -0.65 -22.85
N MET A 951 -8.85 -1.53 -23.85
CA MET A 951 -8.32 -1.26 -25.19
C MET A 951 -9.45 -1.42 -26.23
N GLN A 952 -9.43 -0.59 -27.28
CA GLN A 952 -10.28 -0.76 -28.47
C GLN A 952 -9.45 -1.39 -29.58
N ARG A 953 -9.92 -2.48 -30.18
CA ARG A 953 -9.24 -3.21 -31.26
C ARG A 953 -10.18 -3.43 -32.43
N GLN A 954 -9.74 -3.04 -33.63
CA GLN A 954 -10.31 -3.46 -34.90
C GLN A 954 -9.68 -4.79 -35.35
N PHE A 955 -8.37 -4.95 -35.16
CA PHE A 955 -7.62 -6.14 -35.54
C PHE A 955 -6.94 -6.79 -34.32
N PRO A 956 -7.68 -7.51 -33.46
CA PRO A 956 -7.19 -8.00 -32.16
C PRO A 956 -6.04 -9.01 -32.24
N ASN A 957 -5.78 -9.57 -33.43
CA ASN A 957 -4.68 -10.49 -33.73
C ASN A 957 -3.42 -9.79 -34.29
N SER A 958 -3.50 -8.51 -34.66
CA SER A 958 -2.34 -7.72 -35.10
C SER A 958 -1.58 -7.11 -33.91
N GLY A 959 -0.33 -6.71 -34.10
CA GLY A 959 0.52 -6.11 -33.05
C GLY A 959 0.74 -7.05 -31.87
N GLU A 960 1.10 -6.50 -30.71
CA GLU A 960 1.22 -7.29 -29.48
C GLU A 960 -0.14 -7.51 -28.79
N ILE A 961 -0.18 -8.46 -27.83
CA ILE A 961 -1.38 -8.71 -27.02
C ILE A 961 -1.75 -7.47 -26.21
N TYR A 962 -0.76 -6.85 -25.57
CA TYR A 962 -0.90 -5.54 -24.98
C TYR A 962 -0.38 -4.50 -25.95
N GLU A 963 -1.28 -3.68 -26.50
CA GLU A 963 -0.91 -2.64 -27.46
C GLU A 963 -1.15 -1.26 -26.85
N PRO A 964 -0.09 -0.58 -26.35
CA PRO A 964 -0.22 0.69 -25.63
C PRO A 964 -0.98 1.77 -26.40
N ARG A 965 -0.77 1.83 -27.72
CA ARG A 965 -1.45 2.78 -28.63
C ARG A 965 -2.98 2.61 -28.67
N THR A 966 -3.49 1.44 -28.28
CA THR A 966 -4.92 1.12 -28.28
C THR A 966 -5.59 1.30 -26.91
N VAL A 967 -4.83 1.67 -25.88
CA VAL A 967 -5.36 1.89 -24.53
C VAL A 967 -6.25 3.14 -24.51
N LEU A 968 -7.55 2.91 -24.39
CA LEU A 968 -8.52 3.99 -24.20
C LEU A 968 -8.34 4.60 -22.81
N ASN A 969 -8.31 3.74 -21.78
CA ASN A 969 -8.10 4.17 -20.39
C ASN A 969 -7.47 3.08 -19.51
N LYS A 970 -6.73 3.54 -18.49
CA LYS A 970 -6.14 2.74 -17.42
C LYS A 970 -6.57 3.32 -16.06
N PHE A 971 -6.89 2.47 -15.10
CA PHE A 971 -7.30 2.79 -13.73
C PHE A 971 -6.31 2.12 -12.77
N ASP A 972 -5.64 2.90 -11.92
CA ASP A 972 -4.79 2.37 -10.85
C ASP A 972 -5.67 1.97 -9.67
N LEU A 973 -5.68 0.68 -9.37
CA LEU A 973 -6.48 0.11 -8.28
C LEU A 973 -5.66 0.19 -6.99
N SER A 974 -5.97 1.18 -6.15
CA SER A 974 -5.21 1.45 -4.91
C SER A 974 -6.08 1.73 -3.69
N ALA A 975 -7.40 1.59 -3.84
CA ALA A 975 -8.36 1.79 -2.76
C ALA A 975 -8.31 0.62 -1.75
N ASN A 976 -8.63 0.91 -0.49
CA ASN A 976 -8.81 -0.11 0.54
C ASN A 976 -10.14 -0.86 0.33
N THR A 977 -10.16 -1.70 -0.72
CA THR A 977 -11.32 -2.41 -1.26
C THR A 977 -10.87 -3.70 -1.95
N GLN A 978 -11.76 -4.69 -2.07
CA GLN A 978 -11.47 -6.01 -2.64
C GLN A 978 -12.14 -6.25 -4.00
N ILE A 979 -13.13 -5.44 -4.40
CA ILE A 979 -13.82 -5.55 -5.70
C ILE A 979 -13.81 -4.18 -6.35
N ALA A 980 -13.44 -4.11 -7.63
CA ALA A 980 -13.50 -2.91 -8.46
C ALA A 980 -14.40 -3.12 -9.68
N ILE A 981 -15.22 -2.11 -9.98
CA ILE A 981 -16.05 -2.03 -11.18
C ILE A 981 -15.69 -0.69 -11.84
N PRO A 982 -14.63 -0.65 -12.67
CA PRO A 982 -14.13 0.59 -13.24
C PRO A 982 -15.11 1.22 -14.24
N LEU A 983 -15.77 0.38 -15.04
CA LEU A 983 -16.64 0.81 -16.14
C LEU A 983 -17.75 -0.20 -16.45
N ILE A 984 -18.76 0.29 -17.18
CA ILE A 984 -19.80 -0.50 -17.84
C ILE A 984 -19.83 -0.11 -19.31
N LEU A 985 -19.84 -1.07 -20.22
CA LEU A 985 -20.06 -0.82 -21.65
C LEU A 985 -21.56 -0.92 -21.98
N ASP A 986 -22.11 0.10 -22.61
CA ASP A 986 -23.39 0.06 -23.32
C ASP A 986 -23.07 -0.26 -24.78
N LEU A 987 -23.25 -1.53 -25.17
CA LEU A 987 -22.85 -2.04 -26.48
C LEU A 987 -23.70 -1.47 -27.60
N GLU A 988 -24.97 -1.15 -27.32
CA GLU A 988 -25.90 -0.61 -28.30
C GLU A 988 -25.53 0.83 -28.68
N THR A 989 -25.21 1.65 -27.67
CA THR A 989 -24.77 3.04 -27.91
C THR A 989 -23.27 3.17 -28.13
N GLN A 990 -22.52 2.06 -28.03
CA GLN A 990 -21.05 2.02 -28.06
C GLN A 990 -20.39 3.04 -27.13
N GLN A 991 -20.88 3.10 -25.89
CA GLN A 991 -20.37 4.02 -24.87
C GLN A 991 -19.89 3.28 -23.64
N MET A 992 -18.78 3.76 -23.10
CA MET A 992 -18.28 3.40 -21.78
C MET A 992 -18.89 4.34 -20.73
N ILE A 993 -19.68 3.79 -19.82
CA ILE A 993 -20.21 4.46 -18.64
C ILE A 993 -19.16 4.37 -17.53
N TRP A 994 -18.69 5.53 -17.09
CA TRP A 994 -17.70 5.64 -16.03
C TRP A 994 -18.30 5.34 -14.67
N THR A 995 -17.87 4.26 -14.01
CA THR A 995 -18.38 3.88 -12.69
C THR A 995 -17.37 4.13 -11.59
N ASP A 996 -16.12 3.69 -11.77
CA ASP A 996 -15.05 3.79 -10.77
C ASP A 996 -15.54 3.45 -9.35
N LEU A 997 -16.25 2.32 -9.24
CA LEU A 997 -16.83 1.82 -7.99
C LEU A 997 -15.87 0.81 -7.39
N ALA A 998 -15.72 0.87 -6.07
CA ALA A 998 -14.81 0.01 -5.33
C ALA A 998 -15.50 -0.45 -4.04
N LEU A 999 -15.51 -1.75 -3.72
CA LEU A 999 -16.28 -2.33 -2.61
C LEU A 999 -15.34 -3.05 -1.64
N LYS A 1000 -15.53 -2.84 -0.31
CA LYS A 1000 -14.69 -3.42 0.74
C LYS A 1000 -14.79 -4.95 0.83
N LYS A 1001 -16.01 -5.47 0.99
CA LYS A 1001 -16.38 -6.89 1.00
C LYS A 1001 -17.91 -6.96 0.93
N ASN A 1002 -18.48 -7.97 0.29
CA ASN A 1002 -19.93 -8.23 0.39
C ASN A 1002 -20.16 -9.16 1.61
N PRO A 1003 -20.95 -8.77 2.64
CA PRO A 1003 -21.06 -9.55 3.87
C PRO A 1003 -21.70 -10.95 3.69
N ASN A 1004 -22.38 -11.21 2.57
CA ASN A 1004 -23.25 -12.38 2.43
C ASN A 1004 -22.87 -13.37 1.31
N HIS A 1005 -21.85 -13.10 0.48
CA HIS A 1005 -21.53 -13.94 -0.69
C HIS A 1005 -20.02 -13.99 -0.97
N ALA A 1006 -19.57 -15.08 -1.59
CA ALA A 1006 -18.18 -15.28 -2.01
C ALA A 1006 -17.71 -14.20 -3.03
N ASN A 1007 -16.41 -13.89 -3.04
CA ASN A 1007 -15.77 -12.84 -3.83
C ASN A 1007 -15.64 -13.18 -5.34
N HIS A 1008 -16.72 -13.57 -5.98
CA HIS A 1008 -16.75 -13.82 -7.42
C HIS A 1008 -18.08 -13.36 -8.05
N VAL A 1009 -18.11 -13.20 -9.37
CA VAL A 1009 -19.26 -12.60 -10.09
C VAL A 1009 -20.54 -13.43 -9.95
N HIS A 1010 -20.46 -14.77 -9.98
CA HIS A 1010 -21.62 -15.66 -9.89
C HIS A 1010 -22.43 -15.45 -8.60
N GLY A 1011 -21.76 -15.37 -7.44
CA GLY A 1011 -22.39 -15.13 -6.15
C GLY A 1011 -23.00 -13.72 -5.97
N ASN A 1012 -22.68 -12.76 -6.85
CA ASN A 1012 -23.05 -11.34 -6.69
C ASN A 1012 -23.92 -10.79 -7.84
N ARG A 1013 -24.51 -11.65 -8.68
CA ARG A 1013 -25.23 -11.26 -9.91
C ARG A 1013 -26.36 -10.25 -9.68
N SER A 1014 -27.20 -10.47 -8.67
CA SER A 1014 -28.34 -9.58 -8.36
C SER A 1014 -27.88 -8.17 -7.97
N SER A 1015 -26.84 -8.07 -7.13
CA SER A 1015 -26.26 -6.80 -6.74
C SER A 1015 -25.58 -6.07 -7.91
N LEU A 1016 -24.89 -6.81 -8.79
CA LEU A 1016 -24.24 -6.25 -9.97
C LEU A 1016 -25.25 -5.77 -11.03
N SER A 1017 -26.35 -6.49 -11.21
CA SER A 1017 -27.47 -6.08 -12.07
C SER A 1017 -28.11 -4.79 -11.55
N LEU A 1018 -28.45 -4.72 -10.26
CA LEU A 1018 -29.00 -3.52 -9.64
C LEU A 1018 -28.03 -2.32 -9.74
N LEU A 1019 -26.73 -2.55 -9.57
CA LEU A 1019 -25.70 -1.53 -9.74
C LEU A 1019 -25.64 -1.03 -11.19
N CYS A 1020 -25.70 -1.93 -12.17
CA CYS A 1020 -25.75 -1.57 -13.58
C CYS A 1020 -26.97 -0.69 -13.89
N GLN A 1021 -28.15 -1.10 -13.44
CA GLN A 1021 -29.38 -0.33 -13.57
C GLN A 1021 -29.25 1.05 -12.93
N ALA A 1022 -28.77 1.10 -11.69
CA ALA A 1022 -28.59 2.35 -10.95
C ALA A 1022 -27.58 3.31 -11.60
N MET A 1023 -26.49 2.80 -12.17
CA MET A 1023 -25.47 3.61 -12.85
C MET A 1023 -25.92 4.09 -14.23
N THR A 1024 -26.65 3.27 -14.98
CA THR A 1024 -27.18 3.63 -16.31
C THR A 1024 -28.28 4.68 -16.22
N GLN A 1025 -29.09 4.63 -15.15
CA GLN A 1025 -30.20 5.55 -14.87
C GLN A 1025 -29.81 6.74 -13.97
N LEU A 1026 -28.51 6.94 -13.69
CA LEU A 1026 -28.06 7.95 -12.74
C LEU A 1026 -28.35 9.38 -13.24
N GLN A 1027 -29.31 10.04 -12.58
CA GLN A 1027 -29.64 11.44 -12.83
C GLN A 1027 -28.72 12.37 -12.03
N LYS A 1028 -27.86 13.10 -12.74
CA LYS A 1028 -26.96 14.13 -12.21
C LYS A 1028 -26.85 15.29 -13.21
N PRO A 1029 -26.59 16.52 -12.73
CA PRO A 1029 -26.27 17.65 -13.59
C PRO A 1029 -25.16 17.29 -14.59
N SER A 1030 -25.37 17.62 -15.86
CA SER A 1030 -24.37 17.49 -16.91
C SER A 1030 -23.43 18.70 -16.97
N LEU A 1031 -22.23 18.51 -17.51
CA LEU A 1031 -21.32 19.62 -17.81
C LEU A 1031 -21.96 20.61 -18.78
N TYR A 1032 -22.72 20.11 -19.76
CA TYR A 1032 -23.47 20.96 -20.67
C TYR A 1032 -24.43 21.90 -19.93
N GLN A 1033 -25.25 21.38 -19.00
CA GLN A 1033 -26.18 22.21 -18.21
C GLN A 1033 -25.44 23.25 -17.34
N LEU A 1034 -24.33 22.85 -16.69
CA LEU A 1034 -23.51 23.79 -15.91
C LEU A 1034 -23.00 24.93 -16.79
N LEU A 1035 -22.42 24.60 -17.93
CA LEU A 1035 -21.78 25.57 -18.82
C LEU A 1035 -22.81 26.43 -19.56
N GLU A 1036 -23.98 25.90 -19.86
CA GLU A 1036 -25.11 26.67 -20.39
C GLU A 1036 -25.54 27.77 -19.40
N LEU A 1037 -25.66 27.45 -18.11
CA LEU A 1037 -25.94 28.45 -17.06
C LEU A 1037 -24.83 29.51 -16.95
N GLN A 1038 -23.58 29.15 -17.24
CA GLN A 1038 -22.46 30.08 -17.25
C GLN A 1038 -22.53 31.01 -18.46
N ILE A 1039 -22.92 30.49 -19.62
CA ILE A 1039 -23.13 31.30 -20.83
C ILE A 1039 -24.29 32.27 -20.61
N ASP A 1040 -25.44 31.78 -20.11
CA ASP A 1040 -26.61 32.61 -19.79
C ASP A 1040 -26.26 33.76 -18.82
N ALA A 1041 -25.31 33.54 -17.91
CA ALA A 1041 -24.94 34.50 -16.88
C ALA A 1041 -23.88 35.51 -17.29
N ARG A 1042 -22.88 35.09 -18.08
CA ARG A 1042 -21.64 35.86 -18.30
C ARG A 1042 -20.97 35.62 -19.65
N GLY A 1043 -21.65 35.07 -20.64
CA GLY A 1043 -21.12 34.79 -21.97
C GLY A 1043 -22.10 35.10 -23.10
N SER A 1044 -21.69 34.79 -24.33
CA SER A 1044 -22.55 34.89 -25.52
C SER A 1044 -22.33 33.67 -26.41
N ARG A 1045 -23.39 32.90 -26.68
CA ARG A 1045 -23.30 31.65 -27.45
C ARG A 1045 -22.91 31.93 -28.91
N VAL A 1046 -21.94 31.18 -29.41
CA VAL A 1046 -21.64 31.05 -30.85
C VAL A 1046 -21.70 29.59 -31.27
N TYR A 1047 -21.98 29.33 -32.55
CA TYR A 1047 -22.10 27.98 -33.11
C TYR A 1047 -20.88 27.57 -33.95
N ASN A 1048 -20.02 28.52 -34.31
CA ASN A 1048 -18.74 28.26 -34.97
C ASN A 1048 -17.61 28.30 -33.93
N ARG A 1049 -16.73 27.29 -33.95
CA ARG A 1049 -15.58 27.20 -33.03
C ARG A 1049 -14.58 28.34 -33.26
N GLU A 1050 -14.41 28.80 -34.50
CA GLU A 1050 -13.43 29.84 -34.87
C GLU A 1050 -13.80 31.24 -34.36
N GLU A 1051 -15.08 31.48 -34.09
CA GLU A 1051 -15.60 32.75 -33.60
C GLU A 1051 -15.59 32.85 -32.07
N ALA A 1052 -15.20 31.79 -31.38
CA ALA A 1052 -15.29 31.68 -29.93
C ALA A 1052 -14.01 32.16 -29.23
N ASP A 1053 -14.17 33.01 -28.23
CA ASP A 1053 -13.11 33.38 -27.29
C ASP A 1053 -12.85 32.24 -26.29
N THR A 1054 -13.92 31.51 -25.92
CA THR A 1054 -13.86 30.35 -25.03
C THR A 1054 -14.51 29.13 -25.68
N ILE A 1055 -13.78 28.02 -25.75
CA ILE A 1055 -14.26 26.76 -26.32
C ILE A 1055 -14.43 25.73 -25.21
N PHE A 1056 -15.63 25.14 -25.11
CA PHE A 1056 -15.90 23.94 -24.33
C PHE A 1056 -16.21 22.78 -25.27
N SER A 1057 -15.31 21.80 -25.35
CA SER A 1057 -15.44 20.63 -26.25
C SER A 1057 -14.72 19.40 -25.69
N LEU A 1058 -14.73 18.26 -26.40
CA LEU A 1058 -14.06 17.04 -25.93
C LEU A 1058 -12.54 17.04 -26.16
N ASP A 1059 -12.10 17.82 -27.15
CA ASP A 1059 -10.77 17.78 -27.75
C ASP A 1059 -10.00 19.11 -27.70
N GLN A 1060 -10.71 20.23 -27.49
CA GLN A 1060 -10.13 21.57 -27.55
C GLN A 1060 -10.67 22.49 -26.45
N GLY A 1061 -9.81 23.40 -25.97
CA GLY A 1061 -10.19 24.43 -25.01
C GLY A 1061 -10.32 23.88 -23.59
N ILE A 1062 -11.52 23.95 -23.02
CA ILE A 1062 -11.84 23.36 -21.71
C ILE A 1062 -12.61 22.06 -21.95
N THR A 1063 -12.03 20.96 -21.51
CA THR A 1063 -12.51 19.60 -21.76
C THR A 1063 -13.10 18.95 -20.50
N PRO A 1064 -13.86 17.86 -20.62
CA PRO A 1064 -14.32 17.09 -19.46
C PRO A 1064 -13.20 16.55 -18.57
N TRP A 1065 -12.00 16.43 -19.13
CA TRP A 1065 -10.81 15.92 -18.46
C TRP A 1065 -10.20 16.96 -17.52
N ASP A 1066 -10.52 18.25 -17.71
CA ASP A 1066 -10.06 19.37 -16.89
C ASP A 1066 -10.85 19.51 -15.59
N THR A 1067 -11.04 18.39 -14.86
CA THR A 1067 -11.92 18.34 -13.68
C THR A 1067 -11.57 19.40 -12.64
N ASP A 1068 -10.28 19.65 -12.41
CA ASP A 1068 -9.81 20.64 -11.43
C ASP A 1068 -10.17 22.07 -11.85
N ARG A 1069 -10.06 22.37 -13.15
CA ARG A 1069 -10.46 23.66 -13.73
C ARG A 1069 -11.96 23.85 -13.67
N ILE A 1070 -12.74 22.81 -14.00
CA ILE A 1070 -14.21 22.82 -13.90
C ILE A 1070 -14.65 23.11 -12.47
N VAL A 1071 -14.06 22.42 -11.50
CA VAL A 1071 -14.40 22.55 -10.07
C VAL A 1071 -14.01 23.91 -9.49
N SER A 1072 -12.87 24.47 -9.92
CA SER A 1072 -12.37 25.76 -9.43
C SER A 1072 -13.13 26.94 -10.06
N ASP A 1073 -13.26 26.94 -11.38
CA ASP A 1073 -13.59 28.15 -12.14
C ASP A 1073 -15.10 28.24 -12.46
N PHE A 1074 -15.81 27.10 -12.46
CA PHE A 1074 -17.19 26.99 -12.91
C PHE A 1074 -18.18 26.49 -11.84
N LEU A 1075 -17.72 25.80 -10.79
CA LEU A 1075 -18.52 25.52 -9.57
C LEU A 1075 -18.34 26.62 -8.51
#